data_AF-A0A849EGL0-F1
#
_entry.id   AF-A0A849EGL0-F1
#
_cell.length_a   1.000
_cell.length_b   1.000
_cell.length_c   1.000
_cell.angle_alpha   90.00
_cell.angle_beta   90.00
_cell.angle_gamma   90.00
#
_symmetry.space_group_name_H-M   'P 1'
#
loop_
_entity.id
_entity.type
_entity.pdbx_description
1 polymer ?
#
loop_
_entity_poly.entity_id
_entity_poly.type
_entity_poly.pdbx_seq_one_letter_code
_entity_poly.pdbx_strand_id
1 'polypeptide(L)'
;MLDGLETEAEGILVLMPSADDSLSYLYITPSENFSIAEDSLSPFQRNSVNVKGISINAYHRDNKRFYTTPYGNLEYVSSDSSFLATTIANIPENKPDEDLQALFKTIVSGKSASLFINTHKADSLARHSIDTTSAPQWSDLATWMALDLSTPQSLLQWSGVGIVQDSSQALLTLFANTQPVINTLANLAPEDADGLLSISFSDHAVFASNQKKQYPNSASSETLLQTVEEVGVVYKDRNRAILLNTYGGSDLSEFLQENRTAVYEYQGKEVGIVNKLPLLENAFPSLVKDFKITHYTILDNAFVFTESKSFMELILRNINSDRTFDNSSVYSSAKTELAEASSLLFVANNKKLESVISEYLPKSFVQQYNDAKFPDHVVAFQVVADRSFYHLNSFVKRKSTARKRNAVSPLFTVQLDAPLATQPQFVTDHRNDKKEIVVQDVENNLYLISSTGKVVWKKALEGRVQGRIEQIDLYKNGRLQLAFTTNNQFLVLDRNGKEVPPFNKSFSGAALNPLAVFDYENNRNYRFVVTQGTDIKMFNGKGEIVKGFAYIKAESAILYPPKHFKIGSRDYVVFMLTDGSLKILNRTGSTRVSVPEKIEFSENEVYLNNNRFIVTDKTGTLFAVDSKGKITKTRFNLNEDHGIDATSKTLSLMNDNELSIKGNKASLDLGVYTRPRIFYIYDKIYVSVTDIQTQRAYLFDSNAILFPNFPVYSSSPIDLTDLDNDRSIEIVGKFEENSLIVYTIN
;
A
#
# COMPACT_ATOMS: atom_id res chain seq x y z
N MET A 1 18.70 -26.07 36.92
CA MET A 1 18.47 -27.52 36.89
C MET A 1 19.73 -28.32 36.51
N LEU A 2 20.57 -27.83 35.59
CA LEU A 2 21.78 -28.55 35.11
C LEU A 2 23.12 -27.89 35.53
N ASP A 3 23.09 -26.98 36.50
CA ASP A 3 24.30 -26.28 36.98
C ASP A 3 25.33 -27.26 37.55
N GLY A 4 26.48 -27.38 36.90
CA GLY A 4 27.56 -28.28 37.31
C GLY A 4 27.72 -29.51 36.43
N LEU A 5 26.94 -29.66 35.35
CA LEU A 5 27.15 -30.69 34.33
C LEU A 5 27.92 -30.11 33.14
N GLU A 6 28.97 -30.81 32.72
CA GLU A 6 29.77 -30.45 31.55
C GLU A 6 29.82 -31.65 30.58
N THR A 7 29.40 -31.43 29.34
CA THR A 7 29.53 -32.41 28.25
C THR A 7 29.69 -31.70 26.92
N GLU A 8 30.56 -32.25 26.07
CA GLU A 8 30.77 -31.80 24.69
C GLU A 8 29.95 -32.63 23.68
N ALA A 9 29.24 -33.66 24.15
CA ALA A 9 28.39 -34.51 23.31
C ALA A 9 26.94 -34.06 23.32
N GLU A 10 26.24 -34.35 22.22
CA GLU A 10 24.79 -34.20 22.17
C GLU A 10 24.13 -35.07 23.25
N GLY A 11 23.10 -34.51 23.89
CA GLY A 11 22.37 -35.19 24.95
C GLY A 11 20.88 -34.87 24.91
N ILE A 12 20.07 -35.76 25.48
CA ILE A 12 18.62 -35.63 25.52
C ILE A 12 18.22 -35.14 26.91
N LEU A 13 17.58 -33.98 26.97
CA LEU A 13 16.93 -33.47 28.17
C LEU A 13 15.42 -33.71 28.09
N VAL A 14 14.88 -34.47 29.03
CA VAL A 14 13.45 -34.70 29.20
C VAL A 14 12.97 -33.96 30.44
N LEU A 15 11.93 -33.15 30.26
CA LEU A 15 11.26 -32.43 31.35
C LEU A 15 9.91 -33.07 31.62
N MET A 16 9.61 -33.35 32.89
CA MET A 16 8.38 -34.06 33.30
C MET A 16 7.75 -33.39 34.53
N PRO A 17 6.40 -33.32 34.58
CA PRO A 17 5.70 -32.92 35.79
C PRO A 17 5.89 -33.97 36.91
N SER A 18 6.14 -33.52 38.14
CA SER A 18 6.17 -34.35 39.36
C SER A 18 4.82 -34.28 40.11
N ALA A 19 4.59 -35.22 41.03
CA ALA A 19 3.35 -35.34 41.81
C ALA A 19 3.14 -34.20 42.85
N ASP A 20 4.20 -33.45 43.16
CA ASP A 20 4.24 -32.36 44.14
C ASP A 20 4.28 -30.98 43.49
N ASP A 21 3.79 -30.86 42.26
CA ASP A 21 3.79 -29.60 41.49
C ASP A 21 5.19 -29.06 41.14
N SER A 22 6.25 -29.88 41.29
CA SER A 22 7.61 -29.57 40.86
C SER A 22 7.92 -30.13 39.45
N LEU A 23 8.98 -29.61 38.81
CA LEU A 23 9.47 -30.13 37.53
C LEU A 23 10.66 -31.06 37.77
N SER A 24 10.49 -32.33 37.40
CA SER A 24 11.57 -33.31 37.39
C SER A 24 12.22 -33.36 36.01
N TYR A 25 13.47 -33.77 35.95
CA TYR A 25 14.19 -33.92 34.68
C TYR A 25 14.94 -35.23 34.58
N LEU A 26 15.16 -35.66 33.34
CA LEU A 26 16.09 -36.72 32.98
C LEU A 26 17.01 -36.18 31.89
N TYR A 27 18.32 -36.21 32.13
CA TYR A 27 19.32 -35.87 31.14
C TYR A 27 20.11 -37.12 30.77
N ILE A 28 20.27 -37.38 29.49
CA ILE A 28 20.93 -38.58 28.94
C ILE A 28 22.03 -38.13 28.00
N THR A 29 23.26 -38.59 28.20
CA THR A 29 24.42 -38.24 27.37
C THR A 29 25.41 -39.41 27.31
N PRO A 30 26.28 -39.53 26.30
CA PRO A 30 27.35 -40.53 26.31
C PRO A 30 28.22 -40.45 27.56
N SER A 31 28.44 -41.59 28.23
CA SER A 31 29.20 -41.63 29.48
C SER A 31 30.64 -41.14 29.33
N GLU A 32 31.24 -41.28 28.14
CA GLU A 32 32.62 -40.87 27.86
C GLU A 32 32.83 -39.35 27.81
N ASN A 33 31.75 -38.58 27.60
CA ASN A 33 31.77 -37.12 27.56
C ASN A 33 31.13 -36.47 28.79
N PHE A 34 30.62 -37.28 29.72
CA PHE A 34 29.98 -36.78 30.93
C PHE A 34 31.02 -36.43 32.00
N SER A 35 31.02 -35.17 32.42
CA SER A 35 31.82 -34.70 33.54
C SER A 35 31.01 -33.75 34.43
N ILE A 36 31.47 -33.59 35.67
CA ILE A 36 30.87 -32.69 36.64
C ILE A 36 31.84 -31.55 36.83
N ALA A 37 31.38 -30.31 36.62
CA ALA A 37 32.18 -29.12 36.80
C ALA A 37 32.63 -29.01 38.26
N GLU A 38 33.94 -29.17 38.49
CA GLU A 38 34.52 -29.07 39.82
C GLU A 38 34.85 -27.61 40.14
N ASP A 39 34.27 -27.10 41.23
CA ASP A 39 34.71 -25.85 41.84
C ASP A 39 35.77 -26.17 42.91
N SER A 40 37.01 -25.75 42.65
CA SER A 40 38.16 -25.98 43.55
C SER A 40 37.95 -25.46 44.99
N LEU A 41 37.04 -24.50 45.19
CA LEU A 41 36.73 -23.94 46.51
C LEU A 41 35.51 -24.62 47.17
N SER A 42 34.66 -25.31 46.40
CA SER A 42 33.45 -25.98 46.90
C SER A 42 33.01 -27.15 45.99
N PRO A 43 33.68 -28.32 46.07
CA PRO A 43 33.37 -29.48 45.22
C PRO A 43 32.01 -30.11 45.58
N PHE A 44 31.41 -30.82 44.63
CA PHE A 44 30.23 -31.63 44.90
C PHE A 44 30.59 -32.84 45.79
N GLN A 45 29.83 -33.04 46.86
CA GLN A 45 29.94 -34.25 47.66
C GLN A 45 29.28 -35.41 46.91
N ARG A 46 30.03 -36.49 46.68
CA ARG A 46 29.59 -37.70 45.97
C ARG A 46 29.39 -38.85 46.95
N ASN A 47 28.18 -39.42 46.98
CA ASN A 47 27.87 -40.62 47.74
C ASN A 47 27.19 -41.66 46.85
N SER A 48 27.52 -42.95 46.98
CA SER A 48 26.78 -44.02 46.29
C SER A 48 25.61 -44.49 47.15
N VAL A 49 24.43 -44.60 46.54
CA VAL A 49 23.19 -45.09 47.17
C VAL A 49 22.61 -46.21 46.32
N ASN A 50 22.09 -47.25 46.96
CA ASN A 50 21.37 -48.32 46.26
C ASN A 50 19.86 -48.05 46.36
N VAL A 51 19.19 -47.88 45.22
CA VAL A 51 17.75 -47.63 45.14
C VAL A 51 17.14 -48.69 44.24
N LYS A 52 16.20 -49.49 44.78
CA LYS A 52 15.53 -50.60 44.06
C LYS A 52 16.50 -51.58 43.37
N GLY A 53 17.67 -51.82 43.95
CA GLY A 53 18.69 -52.73 43.40
C GLY A 53 19.66 -52.08 42.40
N ILE A 54 19.53 -50.78 42.14
CA ILE A 54 20.36 -50.03 41.19
C ILE A 54 21.32 -49.10 41.96
N SER A 55 22.60 -49.14 41.59
CA SER A 55 23.64 -48.28 42.18
C SER A 55 23.61 -46.89 41.56
N ILE A 56 23.28 -45.88 42.36
CA ILE A 56 23.14 -44.48 41.93
C ILE A 56 24.17 -43.61 42.66
N ASN A 57 24.83 -42.71 41.95
CA ASN A 57 25.67 -41.67 42.55
C ASN A 57 24.81 -40.45 42.88
N ALA A 58 24.79 -40.02 44.14
CA ALA A 58 24.17 -38.77 44.57
C ALA A 58 25.23 -37.68 44.69
N TYR A 59 24.97 -36.53 44.07
CA TYR A 59 25.82 -35.33 44.14
C TYR A 59 25.07 -34.22 44.86
N HIS A 60 25.77 -33.57 45.81
CA HIS A 60 25.21 -32.49 46.63
C HIS A 60 26.18 -31.32 46.80
N ARG A 61 25.70 -30.09 46.58
CA ARG A 61 26.42 -28.83 46.85
C ARG A 61 25.41 -27.73 47.16
N ASP A 62 25.52 -27.09 48.32
CA ASP A 62 24.56 -26.10 48.83
C ASP A 62 23.11 -26.62 48.79
N ASN A 63 22.22 -25.96 48.03
CA ASN A 63 20.84 -26.39 47.80
C ASN A 63 20.67 -27.18 46.49
N LYS A 64 21.76 -27.58 45.83
CA LYS A 64 21.73 -28.30 44.54
C LYS A 64 21.97 -29.79 44.79
N ARG A 65 21.07 -30.61 44.28
CA ARG A 65 21.16 -32.07 44.35
C ARG A 65 20.76 -32.69 43.02
N PHE A 66 21.56 -33.65 42.57
CA PHE A 66 21.24 -34.49 41.41
C PHE A 66 21.84 -35.88 41.59
N TYR A 67 21.38 -36.81 40.76
CA TYR A 67 21.72 -38.22 40.82
C TYR A 67 22.14 -38.70 39.45
N THR A 68 23.14 -39.57 39.38
CA THR A 68 23.60 -40.17 38.12
C THR A 68 23.70 -41.69 38.22
N THR A 69 23.45 -42.37 37.11
CA THR A 69 23.71 -43.79 36.95
C THR A 69 24.04 -44.10 35.49
N PRO A 70 25.08 -44.91 35.22
CA PRO A 70 25.35 -45.39 33.87
C PRO A 70 24.41 -46.53 33.51
N TYR A 71 24.04 -46.62 32.23
CA TYR A 71 23.41 -47.81 31.63
C TYR A 71 23.88 -47.95 30.17
N GLY A 72 24.56 -49.05 29.86
CA GLY A 72 25.24 -49.21 28.57
C GLY A 72 26.40 -48.21 28.42
N ASN A 73 26.42 -47.46 27.31
CA ASN A 73 27.37 -46.39 27.02
C ASN A 73 26.84 -44.98 27.35
N LEU A 74 25.71 -44.88 28.06
CA LEU A 74 25.05 -43.62 28.39
C LEU A 74 25.05 -43.38 29.90
N GLU A 75 25.20 -42.12 30.27
CA GLU A 75 24.97 -41.62 31.63
C GLU A 75 23.58 -41.02 31.72
N TYR A 76 22.82 -41.44 32.74
CA TYR A 76 21.49 -40.90 33.04
C TYR A 76 21.56 -40.06 34.30
N VAL A 77 21.04 -38.83 34.22
CA VAL A 77 21.09 -37.83 35.29
C VAL A 77 19.69 -37.33 35.61
N SER A 78 19.33 -37.25 36.89
CA SER A 78 18.02 -36.76 37.32
C SER A 78 18.08 -36.04 38.66
N SER A 79 17.08 -35.22 38.97
CA SER A 79 16.85 -34.68 40.31
C SER A 79 16.21 -35.67 41.29
N ASP A 80 15.78 -36.85 40.84
CA ASP A 80 15.13 -37.88 41.67
C ASP A 80 15.75 -39.26 41.48
N SER A 81 16.35 -39.81 42.54
CA SER A 81 16.99 -41.13 42.54
C SER A 81 15.98 -42.29 42.37
N SER A 82 14.76 -42.14 42.89
CA SER A 82 13.72 -43.17 42.78
C SER A 82 13.17 -43.22 41.36
N PHE A 83 12.97 -42.04 40.75
CA PHE A 83 12.62 -41.94 39.34
C PHE A 83 13.72 -42.57 38.48
N LEU A 84 14.97 -42.15 38.67
CA LEU A 84 16.12 -42.66 37.93
C LEU A 84 16.24 -44.20 38.03
N ALA A 85 16.13 -44.78 39.23
CA ALA A 85 16.14 -46.23 39.41
C ALA A 85 14.99 -46.93 38.66
N THR A 86 13.79 -46.34 38.70
CA THR A 86 12.61 -46.91 38.04
C THR A 86 12.74 -46.83 36.52
N THR A 87 13.29 -45.72 35.99
CA THR A 87 13.58 -45.55 34.57
C THR A 87 14.53 -46.64 34.09
N ILE A 88 15.68 -46.82 34.75
CA ILE A 88 16.67 -47.83 34.35
C ILE A 88 16.10 -49.26 34.41
N ALA A 89 15.35 -49.59 35.48
CA ALA A 89 14.75 -50.92 35.63
C ALA A 89 13.77 -51.25 34.49
N ASN A 90 13.06 -50.25 33.95
CA ASN A 90 12.02 -50.43 32.95
C ASN A 90 12.51 -50.31 31.49
N ILE A 91 13.78 -49.95 31.24
CA ILE A 91 14.33 -49.85 29.88
C ILE A 91 14.09 -51.13 29.05
N PRO A 92 14.31 -52.36 29.57
CA PRO A 92 14.16 -53.58 28.77
C PRO A 92 12.71 -53.88 28.33
N GLU A 93 11.71 -53.37 29.06
CA GLU A 93 10.29 -53.68 28.84
C GLU A 93 9.53 -52.56 28.11
N ASN A 94 10.10 -51.35 28.06
CA ASN A 94 9.44 -50.20 27.47
C ASN A 94 9.47 -50.22 25.94
N LYS A 95 8.29 -50.16 25.32
CA LYS A 95 8.16 -49.83 23.90
C LYS A 95 8.11 -48.31 23.74
N PRO A 96 8.97 -47.73 22.89
CA PRO A 96 8.93 -46.31 22.58
C PRO A 96 7.65 -45.95 21.81
N ASP A 97 7.15 -44.74 22.03
CA ASP A 97 6.00 -44.17 21.32
C ASP A 97 6.31 -44.06 19.81
N GLU A 98 5.43 -44.62 18.96
CA GLU A 98 5.68 -44.71 17.51
C GLU A 98 5.72 -43.33 16.83
N ASP A 99 4.87 -42.38 17.27
CA ASP A 99 4.85 -41.01 16.75
C ASP A 99 6.15 -40.28 17.13
N LEU A 100 6.58 -40.42 18.39
CA LEU A 100 7.86 -39.86 18.84
C LEU A 100 9.04 -40.47 18.09
N GLN A 101 9.05 -41.77 17.82
CA GLN A 101 10.10 -42.40 17.01
C GLN A 101 10.15 -41.87 15.58
N ALA A 102 8.97 -41.66 14.96
CA ALA A 102 8.89 -41.10 13.63
C ALA A 102 9.45 -39.67 13.60
N LEU A 103 9.05 -38.83 14.56
CA LEU A 103 9.54 -37.46 14.71
C LEU A 103 11.04 -37.40 15.03
N PHE A 104 11.56 -38.32 15.86
CA PHE A 104 12.99 -38.34 16.18
C PHE A 104 13.86 -38.61 14.95
N LYS A 105 13.35 -39.32 13.94
CA LYS A 105 14.04 -39.57 12.67
C LYS A 105 14.08 -38.35 11.74
N THR A 106 13.31 -37.29 12.01
CA THR A 106 13.28 -36.09 11.18
C THR A 106 14.29 -35.02 11.62
N ILE A 107 15.07 -35.26 12.68
CA ILE A 107 16.07 -34.32 13.19
C ILE A 107 17.15 -34.08 12.13
N VAL A 108 17.47 -32.81 11.90
CA VAL A 108 18.59 -32.41 11.04
C VAL A 108 19.83 -32.16 11.91
N SER A 109 20.95 -32.85 11.61
CA SER A 109 22.23 -32.64 12.31
C SER A 109 22.74 -31.21 12.15
N GLY A 110 23.29 -30.61 13.22
CA GLY A 110 23.89 -29.26 13.19
C GLY A 110 22.95 -28.11 13.54
N LYS A 111 21.76 -28.39 14.07
CA LYS A 111 20.85 -27.39 14.67
C LYS A 111 21.24 -27.07 16.11
N SER A 112 20.84 -25.90 16.63
CA SER A 112 21.20 -25.48 17.98
C SER A 112 20.49 -26.29 19.07
N ALA A 113 19.24 -26.69 18.82
CA ALA A 113 18.45 -27.57 19.68
C ALA A 113 17.26 -28.15 18.89
N SER A 114 16.78 -29.33 19.28
CA SER A 114 15.54 -29.92 18.79
C SER A 114 14.59 -30.16 19.96
N LEU A 115 13.35 -29.71 19.83
CA LEU A 115 12.32 -29.74 20.86
C LEU A 115 11.18 -30.66 20.45
N PHE A 116 10.90 -31.67 21.28
CA PHE A 116 9.79 -32.61 21.10
C PHE A 116 8.72 -32.33 22.16
N ILE A 117 7.50 -32.08 21.73
CA ILE A 117 6.40 -31.68 22.61
C ILE A 117 5.25 -32.65 22.43
N ASN A 118 4.95 -33.43 23.47
CA ASN A 118 3.64 -34.04 23.63
C ASN A 118 2.71 -32.98 24.22
N THR A 119 1.81 -32.44 23.41
CA THR A 119 1.07 -31.22 23.73
C THR A 119 0.15 -31.41 24.93
N HIS A 120 -0.58 -32.53 25.00
CA HIS A 120 -1.44 -32.86 26.14
C HIS A 120 -0.68 -32.95 27.47
N LYS A 121 0.55 -33.49 27.46
CA LYS A 121 1.41 -33.50 28.65
C LYS A 121 1.96 -32.09 28.93
N ALA A 122 2.32 -31.32 27.92
CA ALA A 122 2.81 -29.95 28.08
C ALA A 122 1.75 -29.01 28.68
N ASP A 123 0.46 -29.21 28.38
CA ASP A 123 -0.63 -28.42 28.97
C ASP A 123 -0.77 -28.59 30.48
N SER A 124 -0.34 -29.74 31.02
CA SER A 124 -0.24 -29.92 32.47
C SER A 124 0.84 -29.04 33.11
N LEU A 125 1.94 -28.75 32.38
CA LEU A 125 3.02 -27.87 32.85
C LEU A 125 2.63 -26.38 32.74
N ALA A 126 1.81 -26.01 31.75
CA ALA A 126 1.37 -24.63 31.55
C ALA A 126 0.38 -24.13 32.62
N ARG A 127 -0.44 -25.03 33.19
CA ARG A 127 -1.43 -24.71 34.23
C ARG A 127 -0.83 -24.21 35.55
N HIS A 128 0.43 -24.54 35.84
CA HIS A 128 1.12 -24.07 37.05
C HIS A 128 1.61 -22.63 36.98
N SER A 129 1.68 -22.06 35.77
CA SER A 129 2.22 -20.71 35.56
C SER A 129 1.13 -19.65 35.36
N ILE A 130 -0.15 -20.04 35.29
CA ILE A 130 -1.23 -19.13 34.86
C ILE A 130 -2.56 -19.49 35.54
N ASP A 131 -3.12 -18.53 36.27
CA ASP A 131 -4.51 -18.57 36.72
C ASP A 131 -5.41 -18.04 35.57
N THR A 132 -6.08 -18.93 34.82
CA THR A 132 -7.39 -18.70 34.14
C THR A 132 -7.77 -19.82 33.18
N THR A 133 -9.06 -20.18 33.18
CA THR A 133 -9.69 -21.32 32.47
C THR A 133 -10.01 -21.08 30.99
N SER A 134 -9.46 -20.04 30.35
CA SER A 134 -9.91 -19.56 29.02
C SER A 134 -8.81 -19.30 27.97
N ALA A 135 -7.54 -19.61 28.26
CA ALA A 135 -6.45 -19.44 27.30
C ALA A 135 -6.29 -20.67 26.37
N PRO A 136 -5.89 -20.49 25.10
CA PRO A 136 -5.58 -21.60 24.18
C PRO A 136 -4.47 -22.50 24.74
N GLN A 137 -4.62 -23.81 24.59
CA GLN A 137 -3.68 -24.85 25.03
C GLN A 137 -2.81 -25.36 23.87
N TRP A 138 -1.66 -25.97 24.18
CA TRP A 138 -0.82 -26.60 23.15
C TRP A 138 -1.57 -27.75 22.46
N SER A 139 -2.44 -28.47 23.18
CA SER A 139 -3.29 -29.51 22.59
C SER A 139 -4.29 -28.96 21.58
N ASP A 140 -4.59 -27.66 21.61
CA ASP A 140 -5.47 -27.04 20.63
C ASP A 140 -4.76 -26.85 19.28
N LEU A 141 -3.43 -27.03 19.21
CA LEU A 141 -2.66 -26.92 17.97
C LEU A 141 -2.36 -28.27 17.32
N ALA A 142 -1.76 -29.21 18.07
CA ALA A 142 -1.33 -30.52 17.57
C ALA A 142 -1.36 -31.58 18.68
N THR A 143 -1.14 -32.86 18.36
CA THR A 143 -0.92 -33.93 19.36
C THR A 143 0.56 -34.06 19.72
N TRP A 144 1.41 -34.03 18.72
CA TRP A 144 2.86 -33.98 18.86
C TRP A 144 3.45 -32.89 17.97
N MET A 145 4.56 -32.30 18.43
CA MET A 145 5.38 -31.39 17.63
C MET A 145 6.85 -31.74 17.77
N ALA A 146 7.60 -31.65 16.68
CA ALA A 146 9.06 -31.61 16.67
C ALA A 146 9.49 -30.29 16.05
N LEU A 147 10.30 -29.50 16.75
CA LEU A 147 10.71 -28.16 16.34
C LEU A 147 12.23 -28.02 16.49
N ASP A 148 12.90 -27.64 15.40
CA ASP A 148 14.33 -27.34 15.40
C ASP A 148 14.55 -25.84 15.57
N LEU A 149 15.46 -25.49 16.48
CA LEU A 149 15.90 -24.12 16.73
C LEU A 149 17.04 -23.74 15.79
N SER A 150 16.85 -22.63 15.08
CA SER A 150 17.84 -21.99 14.23
C SER A 150 18.03 -20.53 14.68
N THR A 151 19.27 -20.11 14.90
CA THR A 151 19.61 -18.75 15.38
C THR A 151 20.60 -17.96 14.50
N PRO A 152 20.48 -17.96 13.15
CA PRO A 152 21.38 -17.21 12.30
C PRO A 152 21.12 -15.70 12.41
N GLN A 153 22.16 -14.87 12.45
CA GLN A 153 22.13 -13.41 12.18
C GLN A 153 20.80 -12.67 12.52
N SER A 154 20.51 -12.45 13.82
CA SER A 154 19.32 -11.69 14.28
C SER A 154 17.95 -12.30 13.92
N LEU A 155 17.91 -13.61 13.65
CA LEU A 155 16.71 -14.43 13.48
C LEU A 155 16.67 -15.47 14.60
N LEU A 156 15.52 -15.58 15.26
CA LEU A 156 15.17 -16.70 16.12
C LEU A 156 14.06 -17.48 15.42
N GLN A 157 14.37 -18.68 14.90
CA GLN A 157 13.45 -19.46 14.10
C GLN A 157 13.27 -20.88 14.66
N TRP A 158 12.02 -21.29 14.76
CA TRP A 158 11.60 -22.66 15.02
C TRP A 158 10.96 -23.23 13.77
N SER A 159 11.49 -24.33 13.26
CA SER A 159 10.93 -25.01 12.08
C SER A 159 10.83 -26.50 12.35
N GLY A 160 9.75 -27.13 11.89
CA GLY A 160 9.59 -28.57 12.08
C GLY A 160 8.23 -29.08 11.67
N VAL A 161 7.72 -30.07 12.39
CA VAL A 161 6.54 -30.85 12.00
C VAL A 161 5.58 -31.02 13.18
N GLY A 162 4.28 -30.82 12.92
CA GLY A 162 3.18 -31.18 13.81
C GLY A 162 2.42 -32.39 13.29
N ILE A 163 1.99 -33.26 14.22
CA ILE A 163 1.15 -34.43 13.94
C ILE A 163 -0.14 -34.32 14.76
N VAL A 164 -1.26 -34.71 14.15
CA VAL A 164 -2.57 -34.80 14.78
C VAL A 164 -3.13 -36.20 14.64
N GLN A 165 -3.88 -36.64 15.65
CA GLN A 165 -4.70 -37.85 15.53
C GLN A 165 -6.09 -37.47 15.00
N ASP A 166 -6.69 -38.33 14.15
CA ASP A 166 -7.96 -38.06 13.45
C ASP A 166 -9.15 -37.72 14.37
N SER A 167 -9.09 -38.15 15.64
CA SER A 167 -10.11 -37.89 16.66
C SER A 167 -9.86 -36.62 17.48
N SER A 168 -8.75 -35.91 17.28
CA SER A 168 -8.41 -34.70 18.01
C SER A 168 -9.18 -33.47 17.49
N GLN A 169 -9.46 -32.51 18.36
CA GLN A 169 -10.08 -31.22 18.01
C GLN A 169 -9.03 -30.11 17.81
N ALA A 170 -7.86 -30.46 17.29
CA ALA A 170 -6.73 -29.55 17.14
C ALA A 170 -6.87 -28.69 15.87
N LEU A 171 -6.38 -27.45 15.90
CA LEU A 171 -6.46 -26.45 14.81
C LEU A 171 -5.93 -27.00 13.49
N LEU A 172 -4.84 -27.77 13.51
CA LEU A 172 -4.25 -28.34 12.30
C LEU A 172 -5.22 -29.30 11.58
N THR A 173 -6.16 -29.93 12.30
CA THR A 173 -7.15 -30.84 11.68
C THR A 173 -8.11 -30.14 10.72
N LEU A 174 -8.26 -28.80 10.81
CA LEU A 174 -9.04 -28.02 9.85
C LEU A 174 -8.53 -28.19 8.42
N PHE A 175 -7.21 -28.36 8.27
CA PHE A 175 -6.52 -28.48 6.98
C PHE A 175 -6.28 -29.94 6.56
N ALA A 176 -6.86 -30.91 7.27
CA ALA A 176 -6.72 -32.31 6.92
C ALA A 176 -7.30 -32.57 5.52
N ASN A 177 -6.49 -33.19 4.64
CA ASN A 177 -6.85 -33.46 3.24
C ASN A 177 -7.15 -32.21 2.38
N THR A 178 -6.76 -31.01 2.82
CA THR A 178 -6.73 -29.81 1.96
C THR A 178 -5.31 -29.59 1.43
N GLN A 179 -5.15 -28.70 0.44
CA GLN A 179 -3.83 -28.22 0.00
C GLN A 179 -3.66 -26.73 0.36
N PRO A 180 -2.43 -26.30 0.67
CA PRO A 180 -2.10 -24.89 0.83
C PRO A 180 -2.26 -24.13 -0.49
N VAL A 181 -2.61 -22.85 -0.42
CA VAL A 181 -2.76 -21.95 -1.58
C VAL A 181 -1.83 -20.74 -1.39
N ILE A 182 -1.42 -20.11 -2.50
CA ILE A 182 -0.63 -18.88 -2.46
C ILE A 182 -1.43 -17.80 -1.75
N ASN A 183 -0.85 -17.23 -0.69
CA ASN A 183 -1.50 -16.18 0.08
C ASN A 183 -1.41 -14.84 -0.68
N THR A 184 -2.55 -14.23 -0.98
CA THR A 184 -2.61 -12.97 -1.73
C THR A 184 -3.11 -11.79 -0.88
N LEU A 185 -3.87 -12.04 0.17
CA LEU A 185 -4.60 -11.02 0.95
C LEU A 185 -3.73 -9.88 1.56
N ALA A 186 -2.41 -10.05 1.63
CA ALA A 186 -1.50 -8.98 2.03
C ALA A 186 -1.55 -7.77 1.08
N ASN A 187 -1.93 -7.94 -0.19
CA ASN A 187 -2.11 -6.86 -1.15
C ASN A 187 -3.41 -6.04 -0.95
N LEU A 188 -4.32 -6.48 -0.07
CA LEU A 188 -5.55 -5.74 0.27
C LEU A 188 -5.49 -5.08 1.64
N ALA A 189 -4.53 -5.45 2.48
CA ALA A 189 -4.34 -4.87 3.80
C ALA A 189 -3.56 -3.54 3.72
N PRO A 190 -3.81 -2.55 4.59
CA PRO A 190 -3.02 -1.31 4.62
C PRO A 190 -1.53 -1.55 4.93
N GLU A 191 -0.62 -0.76 4.34
CA GLU A 191 0.84 -0.83 4.59
C GLU A 191 1.20 -0.77 6.07
N ASP A 192 0.46 0.01 6.84
CA ASP A 192 0.67 0.23 8.27
C ASP A 192 -0.17 -0.68 9.18
N ALA A 193 -0.75 -1.76 8.64
CA ALA A 193 -1.43 -2.79 9.42
C ALA A 193 -0.52 -3.36 10.52
N ASP A 194 -1.13 -3.65 11.67
CA ASP A 194 -0.41 -4.22 12.82
C ASP A 194 -0.17 -5.72 12.63
N GLY A 195 -1.03 -6.40 11.86
CA GLY A 195 -0.81 -7.78 11.44
C GLY A 195 -1.90 -8.31 10.51
N LEU A 196 -1.61 -9.46 9.93
CA LEU A 196 -2.47 -10.25 9.06
C LEU A 196 -2.46 -11.70 9.54
N LEU A 197 -3.64 -12.27 9.77
CA LEU A 197 -3.85 -13.71 9.96
C LEU A 197 -4.68 -14.22 8.79
N SER A 198 -4.22 -15.21 8.04
CA SER A 198 -5.01 -15.86 7.00
C SER A 198 -5.01 -17.38 7.12
N ILE A 199 -6.12 -17.97 6.69
CA ILE A 199 -6.27 -19.41 6.46
C ILE A 199 -6.58 -19.62 4.99
N SER A 200 -6.04 -20.67 4.41
CA SER A 200 -6.20 -21.02 3.01
C SER A 200 -6.41 -22.51 2.83
N PHE A 201 -7.21 -22.84 1.83
CA PHE A 201 -7.62 -24.20 1.54
C PHE A 201 -8.04 -24.32 0.07
N SER A 202 -7.59 -25.39 -0.59
CA SER A 202 -7.93 -25.66 -2.00
C SER A 202 -9.35 -26.19 -2.22
N ASP A 203 -10.02 -26.69 -1.18
CA ASP A 203 -11.36 -27.28 -1.25
C ASP A 203 -12.18 -26.85 -0.02
N HIS A 204 -13.13 -25.94 -0.25
CA HIS A 204 -14.01 -25.43 0.80
C HIS A 204 -14.88 -26.53 1.42
N ALA A 205 -15.35 -27.51 0.65
CA ALA A 205 -16.23 -28.56 1.18
C ALA A 205 -15.48 -29.49 2.14
N VAL A 206 -14.23 -29.83 1.82
CA VAL A 206 -13.35 -30.59 2.73
C VAL A 206 -13.05 -29.78 3.99
N PHE A 207 -12.66 -28.50 3.84
CA PHE A 207 -12.40 -27.62 4.98
C PHE A 207 -13.63 -27.46 5.89
N ALA A 208 -14.81 -27.20 5.33
CA ALA A 208 -16.06 -27.05 6.07
C ALA A 208 -16.45 -28.35 6.80
N SER A 209 -16.23 -29.52 6.18
CA SER A 209 -16.44 -30.83 6.81
C SER A 209 -15.53 -31.02 8.02
N ASN A 210 -14.26 -30.64 7.91
CA ASN A 210 -13.32 -30.68 9.04
C ASN A 210 -13.75 -29.69 10.14
N GLN A 211 -14.11 -28.46 9.78
CA GLN A 211 -14.56 -27.44 10.72
C GLN A 211 -15.79 -27.88 11.50
N LYS A 212 -16.77 -28.54 10.87
CA LYS A 212 -18.00 -29.03 11.52
C LYS A 212 -17.74 -30.06 12.63
N LYS A 213 -16.63 -30.81 12.55
CA LYS A 213 -16.22 -31.75 13.62
C LYS A 213 -15.82 -31.00 14.90
N GLN A 214 -15.23 -29.81 14.77
CA GLN A 214 -14.77 -28.98 15.88
C GLN A 214 -15.83 -27.96 16.32
N TYR A 215 -16.64 -27.46 15.38
CA TYR A 215 -17.67 -26.45 15.60
C TYR A 215 -19.02 -26.97 15.05
N PRO A 216 -19.76 -27.84 15.78
CA PRO A 216 -20.99 -28.45 15.27
C PRO A 216 -22.09 -27.46 14.86
N ASN A 217 -22.05 -26.25 15.42
CA ASN A 217 -22.99 -25.16 15.15
C ASN A 217 -22.54 -24.25 14.00
N SER A 218 -21.40 -24.51 13.34
CA SER A 218 -21.00 -23.77 12.14
C SER A 218 -22.09 -23.97 11.08
N ALA A 219 -22.88 -22.93 10.81
CA ALA A 219 -23.89 -22.99 9.78
C ALA A 219 -23.16 -23.06 8.45
N SER A 220 -23.37 -24.15 7.73
CA SER A 220 -22.75 -24.35 6.45
C SER A 220 -23.48 -23.42 5.48
N SER A 221 -22.91 -22.24 5.21
CA SER A 221 -23.32 -21.35 4.12
C SER A 221 -22.90 -21.97 2.79
N GLU A 222 -23.26 -23.25 2.59
CA GLU A 222 -22.61 -24.18 1.67
C GLU A 222 -22.67 -23.71 0.24
N THR A 223 -23.58 -22.82 -0.16
CA THR A 223 -23.63 -22.31 -1.53
C THR A 223 -22.87 -21.00 -1.70
N LEU A 224 -22.88 -20.09 -0.72
CA LEU A 224 -22.38 -18.73 -0.90
C LEU A 224 -20.84 -18.60 -0.84
N LEU A 225 -20.16 -19.53 -0.17
CA LEU A 225 -18.72 -19.43 0.10
C LEU A 225 -17.90 -20.59 -0.50
N GLN A 226 -18.49 -21.42 -1.37
CA GLN A 226 -17.82 -22.60 -1.97
C GLN A 226 -16.52 -22.26 -2.70
N THR A 227 -16.47 -21.06 -3.25
CA THR A 227 -15.41 -20.59 -4.12
C THR A 227 -14.32 -19.83 -3.36
N VAL A 228 -14.44 -19.71 -2.04
CA VAL A 228 -13.44 -19.07 -1.19
C VAL A 228 -12.24 -20.00 -1.05
N GLU A 229 -11.04 -19.48 -1.27
CA GLU A 229 -9.77 -20.23 -1.12
C GLU A 229 -8.85 -19.63 -0.06
N GLU A 230 -9.06 -18.38 0.32
CA GLU A 230 -8.33 -17.70 1.38
C GLU A 230 -9.25 -16.76 2.17
N VAL A 231 -9.15 -16.80 3.50
CA VAL A 231 -9.87 -15.93 4.44
C VAL A 231 -8.84 -15.30 5.36
N GLY A 232 -8.87 -13.98 5.50
CA GLY A 232 -7.91 -13.25 6.32
C GLY A 232 -8.55 -12.23 7.25
N VAL A 233 -7.90 -11.99 8.39
CA VAL A 233 -8.19 -10.91 9.33
C VAL A 233 -7.02 -9.94 9.32
N VAL A 234 -7.32 -8.68 9.03
CA VAL A 234 -6.38 -7.57 9.14
C VAL A 234 -6.62 -6.86 10.45
N TYR A 235 -5.56 -6.59 11.19
CA TYR A 235 -5.60 -5.86 12.45
C TYR A 235 -4.97 -4.47 12.30
N LYS A 236 -5.68 -3.42 12.70
CA LYS A 236 -5.17 -2.05 12.74
C LYS A 236 -5.76 -1.27 13.92
N ASP A 237 -4.93 -0.99 14.93
CA ASP A 237 -5.31 -0.35 16.18
C ASP A 237 -6.45 -1.13 16.87
N ARG A 238 -7.68 -0.60 16.83
CA ARG A 238 -8.89 -1.25 17.35
C ARG A 238 -9.83 -1.72 16.23
N ASN A 239 -9.43 -1.56 14.97
CA ASN A 239 -10.22 -1.94 13.81
C ASN A 239 -9.77 -3.30 13.28
N ARG A 240 -10.74 -4.04 12.73
CA ARG A 240 -10.53 -5.29 12.02
C ARG A 240 -11.21 -5.25 10.66
N ALA A 241 -10.64 -5.96 9.70
CA ALA A 241 -11.28 -6.24 8.42
C ALA A 241 -11.19 -7.73 8.15
N ILE A 242 -12.25 -8.29 7.58
CA ILE A 242 -12.22 -9.64 7.04
C ILE A 242 -12.05 -9.53 5.52
N LEU A 243 -11.10 -10.28 4.98
CA LEU A 243 -10.81 -10.34 3.57
C LEU A 243 -11.07 -11.75 3.07
N LEU A 244 -11.68 -11.88 1.90
CA LEU A 244 -11.84 -13.16 1.20
C LEU A 244 -11.18 -13.07 -0.16
N ASN A 245 -10.48 -14.12 -0.56
CA ASN A 245 -10.09 -14.34 -1.95
C ASN A 245 -10.86 -15.55 -2.50
N THR A 246 -11.34 -15.44 -3.74
CA THR A 246 -12.16 -16.45 -4.39
C THR A 246 -11.78 -16.67 -5.85
N TYR A 247 -12.03 -17.87 -6.39
CA TYR A 247 -11.97 -18.12 -7.84
C TYR A 247 -13.30 -17.83 -8.58
N GLY A 248 -14.36 -17.43 -7.87
CA GLY A 248 -15.67 -17.09 -8.46
C GLY A 248 -16.66 -16.53 -7.44
N GLY A 249 -16.94 -15.23 -7.48
CA GLY A 249 -17.71 -14.54 -6.43
C GLY A 249 -19.16 -14.16 -6.77
N SER A 250 -19.76 -14.66 -7.85
CA SER A 250 -21.07 -14.19 -8.33
C SER A 250 -22.18 -14.30 -7.29
N ASP A 251 -22.29 -15.47 -6.65
CA ASP A 251 -23.39 -15.78 -5.73
C ASP A 251 -23.26 -14.96 -4.44
N LEU A 252 -22.02 -14.81 -3.95
CA LEU A 252 -21.73 -13.94 -2.81
C LEU A 252 -21.99 -12.47 -3.15
N SER A 253 -21.61 -12.02 -4.35
CA SER A 253 -21.86 -10.66 -4.82
C SER A 253 -23.36 -10.37 -4.89
N GLU A 254 -24.15 -11.25 -5.51
CA GLU A 254 -25.61 -11.12 -5.60
C GLU A 254 -26.24 -11.07 -4.21
N PHE A 255 -25.87 -12.02 -3.33
CA PHE A 255 -26.34 -12.04 -1.95
C PHE A 255 -26.04 -10.74 -1.19
N LEU A 256 -24.83 -10.20 -1.32
CA LEU A 256 -24.45 -8.94 -0.68
C LEU A 256 -25.19 -7.74 -1.27
N GLN A 257 -25.47 -7.75 -2.57
CA GLN A 257 -26.25 -6.70 -3.24
C GLN A 257 -27.72 -6.72 -2.84
N GLU A 258 -28.33 -7.90 -2.67
CA GLU A 258 -29.71 -8.04 -2.20
C GLU A 258 -29.88 -7.63 -0.73
N ASN A 259 -28.84 -7.81 0.09
CA ASN A 259 -28.89 -7.53 1.53
C ASN A 259 -28.36 -6.12 1.90
N ARG A 260 -27.91 -5.31 0.93
CA ARG A 260 -27.44 -3.94 1.21
C ARG A 260 -28.60 -3.00 1.45
N THR A 261 -28.44 -2.12 2.43
CA THR A 261 -29.41 -1.08 2.78
C THR A 261 -29.11 0.25 2.12
N ALA A 262 -27.85 0.49 1.78
CA ALA A 262 -27.39 1.68 1.07
C ALA A 262 -26.08 1.37 0.33
N VAL A 263 -25.69 2.28 -0.54
CA VAL A 263 -24.45 2.21 -1.29
C VAL A 263 -23.86 3.61 -1.39
N TYR A 264 -22.54 3.71 -1.36
CA TYR A 264 -21.82 4.93 -1.73
C TYR A 264 -20.59 4.56 -2.55
N GLU A 265 -20.08 5.53 -3.30
CA GLU A 265 -18.82 5.37 -4.02
C GLU A 265 -17.69 6.00 -3.21
N TYR A 266 -16.54 5.32 -3.16
CA TYR A 266 -15.30 5.88 -2.63
C TYR A 266 -14.15 5.54 -3.56
N GLN A 267 -13.50 6.57 -4.09
CA GLN A 267 -12.34 6.44 -4.97
C GLN A 267 -12.55 5.48 -6.17
N GLY A 268 -13.69 5.59 -6.85
CA GLY A 268 -14.04 4.74 -8.00
C GLY A 268 -14.45 3.31 -7.63
N LYS A 269 -14.62 3.00 -6.34
CA LYS A 269 -15.07 1.69 -5.85
C LYS A 269 -16.42 1.83 -5.15
N GLU A 270 -17.32 0.90 -5.45
CA GLU A 270 -18.63 0.83 -4.82
C GLU A 270 -18.51 0.18 -3.43
N VAL A 271 -19.06 0.85 -2.40
CA VAL A 271 -19.13 0.32 -1.03
C VAL A 271 -20.58 0.12 -0.63
N GLY A 272 -20.95 -1.13 -0.38
CA GLY A 272 -22.26 -1.51 0.14
C GLY A 272 -22.32 -1.37 1.66
N ILE A 273 -23.45 -0.88 2.18
CA ILE A 273 -23.76 -0.79 3.61
C ILE A 273 -24.79 -1.87 3.93
N VAL A 274 -24.57 -2.64 5.01
CA VAL A 274 -25.46 -3.71 5.47
C VAL A 274 -25.81 -3.55 6.94
N ASN A 275 -27.01 -3.99 7.34
CA ASN A 275 -27.44 -4.02 8.74
C ASN A 275 -27.16 -5.40 9.36
N LYS A 276 -25.95 -5.58 9.92
CA LYS A 276 -25.50 -6.77 10.68
C LYS A 276 -25.79 -8.11 9.96
N LEU A 277 -24.76 -8.65 9.33
CA LEU A 277 -24.83 -9.92 8.59
C LEU A 277 -23.92 -10.97 9.28
N PRO A 278 -24.46 -11.99 9.98
CA PRO A 278 -23.66 -12.99 10.70
C PRO A 278 -23.02 -14.06 9.78
N LEU A 279 -22.87 -13.77 8.49
CA LEU A 279 -22.39 -14.71 7.47
C LEU A 279 -21.00 -15.26 7.81
N LEU A 280 -20.05 -14.38 8.11
CA LEU A 280 -18.64 -14.75 8.26
C LEU A 280 -18.33 -15.42 9.61
N GLU A 281 -19.00 -14.99 10.69
CA GLU A 281 -18.85 -15.62 12.02
C GLU A 281 -19.31 -17.08 11.98
N ASN A 282 -20.39 -17.37 11.25
CA ASN A 282 -20.92 -18.73 11.12
C ASN A 282 -20.07 -19.62 10.20
N ALA A 283 -19.50 -19.05 9.13
CA ALA A 283 -18.70 -19.77 8.15
C ALA A 283 -17.26 -20.02 8.59
N PHE A 284 -16.68 -19.11 9.37
CA PHE A 284 -15.29 -19.18 9.81
C PHE A 284 -15.13 -18.93 11.32
N PRO A 285 -15.81 -19.70 12.19
CA PRO A 285 -15.77 -19.51 13.65
C PRO A 285 -14.38 -19.68 14.28
N SER A 286 -13.46 -20.37 13.60
CA SER A 286 -12.06 -20.50 14.02
C SER A 286 -11.27 -19.19 13.86
N LEU A 287 -11.72 -18.29 12.99
CA LEU A 287 -11.01 -17.07 12.60
C LEU A 287 -11.78 -15.80 12.97
N VAL A 288 -13.09 -15.78 12.75
CA VAL A 288 -13.95 -14.60 12.87
C VAL A 288 -14.80 -14.71 14.13
N LYS A 289 -14.50 -13.86 15.12
CA LYS A 289 -15.23 -13.78 16.40
C LYS A 289 -15.64 -12.34 16.68
N ASP A 290 -16.89 -12.14 17.12
CA ASP A 290 -17.46 -10.84 17.50
C ASP A 290 -17.24 -9.75 16.43
N PHE A 291 -17.43 -10.07 15.15
CA PHE A 291 -17.21 -9.19 14.01
C PHE A 291 -18.52 -8.78 13.34
N LYS A 292 -18.85 -7.49 13.39
CA LYS A 292 -20.08 -6.96 12.80
C LYS A 292 -19.83 -6.37 11.43
N ILE A 293 -20.23 -7.09 10.39
CA ILE A 293 -20.21 -6.56 9.03
C ILE A 293 -21.17 -5.37 8.95
N THR A 294 -20.62 -4.21 8.61
CA THR A 294 -21.39 -2.98 8.35
C THR A 294 -21.15 -2.43 6.95
N HIS A 295 -19.94 -2.65 6.41
CA HIS A 295 -19.52 -2.19 5.10
C HIS A 295 -18.82 -3.33 4.35
N TYR A 296 -19.06 -3.42 3.04
CA TYR A 296 -18.33 -4.32 2.16
C TYR A 296 -17.97 -3.64 0.83
N THR A 297 -16.90 -4.10 0.19
CA THR A 297 -16.58 -3.77 -1.21
C THR A 297 -16.12 -5.05 -1.92
N ILE A 298 -16.34 -5.08 -3.23
CA ILE A 298 -15.95 -6.19 -4.11
C ILE A 298 -14.85 -5.68 -5.02
N LEU A 299 -13.73 -6.40 -5.08
CA LEU A 299 -12.52 -6.05 -5.82
C LEU A 299 -12.12 -7.24 -6.70
N ASP A 300 -12.65 -7.29 -7.91
CA ASP A 300 -12.49 -8.41 -8.84
C ASP A 300 -12.90 -9.75 -8.20
N ASN A 301 -11.92 -10.51 -7.72
CA ASN A 301 -12.05 -11.83 -7.09
C ASN A 301 -11.88 -11.78 -5.57
N ALA A 302 -11.91 -10.59 -4.97
CA ALA A 302 -11.76 -10.42 -3.54
C ALA A 302 -12.91 -9.62 -2.90
N PHE A 303 -13.19 -9.93 -1.64
CA PHE A 303 -14.21 -9.26 -0.85
C PHE A 303 -13.58 -8.69 0.41
N VAL A 304 -13.87 -7.43 0.70
CA VAL A 304 -13.39 -6.75 1.91
C VAL A 304 -14.59 -6.40 2.76
N PHE A 305 -14.55 -6.72 4.04
CA PHE A 305 -15.59 -6.44 5.02
C PHE A 305 -15.02 -5.66 6.20
N THR A 306 -15.74 -4.64 6.69
CA THR A 306 -15.31 -3.86 7.86
C THR A 306 -16.47 -3.53 8.81
N GLU A 307 -16.11 -3.17 10.05
CA GLU A 307 -17.04 -2.70 11.09
C GLU A 307 -17.25 -1.18 11.05
N SER A 308 -16.54 -0.44 10.19
CA SER A 308 -16.66 1.01 10.08
C SER A 308 -16.32 1.55 8.69
N LYS A 309 -17.05 2.60 8.30
CA LYS A 309 -16.82 3.37 7.08
C LYS A 309 -15.37 3.84 6.96
N SER A 310 -14.82 4.42 8.03
CA SER A 310 -13.47 5.00 8.03
C SER A 310 -12.38 3.96 7.80
N PHE A 311 -12.55 2.72 8.30
CA PHE A 311 -11.58 1.66 8.04
C PHE A 311 -11.70 1.11 6.62
N MET A 312 -12.91 1.00 6.07
CA MET A 312 -13.12 0.68 4.65
C MET A 312 -12.42 1.68 3.74
N GLU A 313 -12.63 2.98 3.99
CA GLU A 313 -12.01 4.06 3.21
C GLU A 313 -10.49 4.07 3.34
N LEU A 314 -9.95 3.75 4.53
CA LEU A 314 -8.50 3.58 4.71
C LEU A 314 -7.96 2.44 3.84
N ILE A 315 -8.62 1.28 3.82
CA ILE A 315 -8.21 0.13 3.00
C ILE A 315 -8.21 0.50 1.52
N LEU A 316 -9.33 1.02 1.01
CA LEU A 316 -9.47 1.42 -0.39
C LEU A 316 -8.43 2.46 -0.82
N ARG A 317 -8.16 3.46 0.04
CA ARG A 317 -7.12 4.47 -0.22
C ARG A 317 -5.73 3.88 -0.33
N ASN A 318 -5.40 2.91 0.52
CA ASN A 318 -4.09 2.24 0.49
C ASN A 318 -3.95 1.36 -0.75
N ILE A 319 -4.99 0.61 -1.13
CA ILE A 319 -5.03 -0.17 -2.37
C ILE A 319 -4.84 0.74 -3.60
N ASN A 320 -5.55 1.88 -3.65
CA ASN A 320 -5.47 2.79 -4.79
C ASN A 320 -4.13 3.53 -4.93
N SER A 321 -3.31 3.54 -3.87
CA SER A 321 -1.99 4.18 -3.86
C SER A 321 -0.82 3.18 -3.77
N ASP A 322 -1.08 1.87 -3.95
CA ASP A 322 -0.09 0.79 -3.83
C ASP A 322 0.63 0.75 -2.46
N ARG A 323 -0.05 1.26 -1.41
CA ARG A 323 0.43 1.31 -0.03
C ARG A 323 -0.15 0.17 0.78
N THR A 324 0.14 -1.05 0.37
CA THR A 324 -0.45 -2.28 0.92
C THR A 324 0.53 -3.03 1.83
N PHE A 325 0.03 -3.97 2.63
CA PHE A 325 0.82 -4.66 3.66
C PHE A 325 1.94 -5.51 3.06
N ASP A 326 1.74 -6.10 1.88
CA ASP A 326 2.75 -6.82 1.11
C ASP A 326 3.97 -5.95 0.75
N ASN A 327 3.75 -4.64 0.54
CA ASN A 327 4.79 -3.64 0.29
C ASN A 327 5.47 -3.13 1.58
N SER A 328 4.97 -3.48 2.76
CA SER A 328 5.50 -3.01 4.04
C SER A 328 6.87 -3.64 4.39
N SER A 329 7.64 -2.95 5.24
CA SER A 329 8.89 -3.50 5.82
C SER A 329 8.66 -4.75 6.68
N VAL A 330 7.45 -4.90 7.23
CA VAL A 330 7.04 -6.03 8.06
C VAL A 330 6.91 -7.27 7.20
N TYR A 331 6.04 -7.21 6.18
CA TYR A 331 5.77 -8.36 5.32
C TYR A 331 6.97 -8.72 4.44
N SER A 332 7.66 -7.74 3.86
CA SER A 332 8.87 -7.99 3.06
C SER A 332 9.99 -8.67 3.87
N SER A 333 10.15 -8.32 5.15
CA SER A 333 11.14 -8.99 6.02
C SER A 333 10.72 -10.42 6.39
N ALA A 334 9.41 -10.68 6.52
CA ALA A 334 8.87 -12.01 6.80
C ALA A 334 8.92 -12.92 5.57
N LYS A 335 8.58 -12.39 4.39
CA LYS A 335 8.45 -13.15 3.13
C LYS A 335 9.73 -13.93 2.77
N THR A 336 10.90 -13.47 3.20
CA THR A 336 12.17 -14.18 2.93
C THR A 336 12.33 -15.48 3.69
N GLU A 337 11.56 -15.69 4.77
CA GLU A 337 11.63 -16.88 5.63
C GLU A 337 10.37 -17.74 5.53
N LEU A 338 9.42 -17.38 4.67
CA LEU A 338 8.12 -18.02 4.53
C LEU A 338 8.03 -18.78 3.20
N ALA A 339 7.30 -19.90 3.20
CA ALA A 339 6.86 -20.53 1.97
C ALA A 339 5.85 -19.63 1.24
N GLU A 340 5.79 -19.74 -0.10
CA GLU A 340 4.88 -18.94 -0.93
C GLU A 340 3.40 -19.34 -0.76
N ALA A 341 3.14 -20.63 -0.54
CA ALA A 341 1.82 -21.17 -0.26
C ALA A 341 1.75 -21.69 1.18
N SER A 342 0.62 -21.45 1.84
CA SER A 342 0.37 -21.96 3.20
C SER A 342 -1.08 -22.33 3.42
N SER A 343 -1.35 -23.03 4.52
CA SER A 343 -2.70 -23.33 5.01
C SER A 343 -3.11 -22.36 6.11
N LEU A 344 -2.14 -21.89 6.90
CA LEU A 344 -2.30 -20.81 7.86
C LEU A 344 -1.07 -19.92 7.82
N LEU A 345 -1.29 -18.61 7.76
CA LEU A 345 -0.25 -17.60 7.80
C LEU A 345 -0.60 -16.52 8.81
N PHE A 346 0.32 -16.25 9.72
CA PHE A 346 0.27 -15.10 10.61
C PHE A 346 1.54 -14.28 10.42
N VAL A 347 1.39 -12.99 10.16
CA VAL A 347 2.52 -12.03 10.07
C VAL A 347 2.11 -10.76 10.80
N ALA A 348 2.94 -10.30 11.73
CA ALA A 348 2.61 -9.13 12.51
C ALA A 348 3.83 -8.30 12.91
N ASN A 349 3.57 -7.00 13.09
CA ASN A 349 4.49 -6.05 13.66
C ASN A 349 4.47 -6.19 15.18
N ASN A 350 5.65 -6.32 15.80
CA ASN A 350 5.72 -6.52 17.24
C ASN A 350 4.98 -5.43 18.07
N LYS A 351 5.02 -4.16 17.68
CA LYS A 351 4.58 -3.05 18.57
C LYS A 351 3.14 -3.15 19.11
N LYS A 352 2.26 -3.95 18.51
CA LYS A 352 0.88 -4.19 18.98
C LYS A 352 0.48 -5.67 18.95
N LEU A 353 1.46 -6.55 19.06
CA LEU A 353 1.27 -7.98 18.96
C LEU A 353 0.41 -8.55 20.10
N GLU A 354 0.45 -7.92 21.28
CA GLU A 354 -0.26 -8.35 22.48
C GLU A 354 -1.77 -8.53 22.27
N SER A 355 -2.46 -7.54 21.70
CA SER A 355 -3.90 -7.59 21.52
C SER A 355 -4.34 -8.65 20.51
N VAL A 356 -3.50 -8.93 19.49
CA VAL A 356 -3.81 -9.90 18.44
C VAL A 356 -3.42 -11.31 18.87
N ILE A 357 -2.21 -11.50 19.40
CA ILE A 357 -1.72 -12.82 19.80
C ILE A 357 -2.44 -13.36 21.04
N SER A 358 -2.90 -12.51 21.97
CA SER A 358 -3.62 -12.98 23.15
C SER A 358 -4.93 -13.72 22.84
N GLU A 359 -5.47 -13.55 21.62
CA GLU A 359 -6.64 -14.30 21.13
C GLU A 359 -6.29 -15.72 20.66
N TYR A 360 -5.02 -15.99 20.31
CA TYR A 360 -4.60 -17.22 19.62
C TYR A 360 -3.45 -17.98 20.30
N LEU A 361 -2.67 -17.37 21.20
CA LEU A 361 -1.58 -18.01 21.94
C LEU A 361 -1.81 -17.97 23.46
N PRO A 362 -1.16 -18.89 24.22
CA PRO A 362 -1.20 -18.87 25.68
C PRO A 362 -0.70 -17.54 26.28
N LYS A 363 -1.35 -17.04 27.33
CA LYS A 363 -0.97 -15.76 28.00
C LYS A 363 0.44 -15.74 28.56
N SER A 364 0.98 -16.88 29.03
CA SER A 364 2.37 -16.96 29.53
C SER A 364 3.38 -16.66 28.43
N PHE A 365 3.10 -17.13 27.22
CA PHE A 365 3.90 -16.83 26.04
C PHE A 365 3.82 -15.33 25.72
N VAL A 366 2.62 -14.75 25.74
CA VAL A 366 2.42 -13.30 25.53
C VAL A 366 3.18 -12.46 26.57
N GLN A 367 3.17 -12.87 27.84
CA GLN A 367 3.85 -12.16 28.91
C GLN A 367 5.38 -12.23 28.80
N GLN A 368 5.94 -13.42 28.58
CA GLN A 368 7.39 -13.59 28.35
C GLN A 368 7.86 -12.83 27.10
N TYR A 369 7.02 -12.82 26.08
CA TYR A 369 7.24 -12.05 24.86
C TYR A 369 7.28 -10.53 25.12
N ASN A 370 6.38 -10.01 25.94
CA ASN A 370 6.35 -8.59 26.33
C ASN A 370 7.62 -8.18 27.11
N ASP A 371 8.09 -9.05 28.00
CA ASP A 371 9.29 -8.80 28.81
C ASP A 371 10.57 -8.75 27.95
N ALA A 372 10.60 -9.48 26.84
CA ALA A 372 11.75 -9.56 25.94
C ALA A 372 11.95 -8.33 25.03
N LYS A 373 10.99 -7.38 24.97
CA LYS A 373 11.06 -6.08 24.28
C LYS A 373 11.70 -6.11 22.87
N PHE A 374 10.97 -6.59 21.86
CA PHE A 374 11.43 -6.67 20.46
C PHE A 374 10.90 -5.57 19.49
N PRO A 375 10.86 -4.27 19.80
CA PRO A 375 9.99 -3.29 19.11
C PRO A 375 10.18 -3.15 17.59
N ASP A 376 11.35 -3.50 17.07
CA ASP A 376 11.69 -3.44 15.65
C ASP A 376 11.75 -4.82 14.97
N HIS A 377 10.97 -5.78 15.47
CA HIS A 377 10.93 -7.15 14.92
C HIS A 377 9.60 -7.42 14.23
N VAL A 378 9.66 -8.34 13.27
CA VAL A 378 8.50 -9.02 12.72
C VAL A 378 8.38 -10.39 13.39
N VAL A 379 7.15 -10.77 13.67
CA VAL A 379 6.81 -12.12 14.13
C VAL A 379 5.96 -12.77 13.05
N ALA A 380 6.27 -14.02 12.75
CA ALA A 380 5.44 -14.82 11.86
C ALA A 380 5.26 -16.25 12.38
N PHE A 381 4.13 -16.83 12.00
CA PHE A 381 3.82 -18.24 12.19
C PHE A 381 3.15 -18.75 10.91
N GLN A 382 3.61 -19.88 10.41
CA GLN A 382 3.14 -20.47 9.17
C GLN A 382 2.95 -21.98 9.34
N VAL A 383 1.83 -22.46 8.81
CA VAL A 383 1.51 -23.87 8.69
C VAL A 383 1.36 -24.21 7.21
N VAL A 384 2.04 -25.27 6.78
CA VAL A 384 1.85 -25.86 5.45
C VAL A 384 1.38 -27.30 5.63
N ALA A 385 0.12 -27.58 5.29
CA ALA A 385 -0.42 -28.93 5.38
C ALA A 385 0.18 -29.84 4.30
N ASP A 386 0.65 -31.03 4.67
CA ASP A 386 1.14 -32.06 3.77
C ASP A 386 0.59 -33.44 4.19
N ARG A 387 -0.52 -33.84 3.56
CA ARG A 387 -1.18 -35.15 3.71
C ARG A 387 -1.39 -35.55 5.17
N SER A 388 -0.41 -36.21 5.78
CA SER A 388 -0.47 -36.81 7.12
C SER A 388 0.25 -36.00 8.21
N PHE A 389 0.92 -34.91 7.85
CA PHE A 389 1.62 -34.06 8.81
C PHE A 389 1.60 -32.58 8.36
N TYR A 390 2.05 -31.69 9.24
CA TYR A 390 1.99 -30.25 9.00
C TYR A 390 3.36 -29.64 9.24
N HIS A 391 3.92 -28.98 8.23
CA HIS A 391 5.13 -28.20 8.44
C HIS A 391 4.80 -26.95 9.24
N LEU A 392 5.55 -26.74 10.32
CA LEU A 392 5.44 -25.60 11.22
C LEU A 392 6.67 -24.72 11.04
N ASN A 393 6.45 -23.42 10.90
CA ASN A 393 7.53 -22.43 10.84
C ASN A 393 7.12 -21.22 11.67
N SER A 394 7.94 -20.84 12.65
CA SER A 394 7.73 -19.66 13.48
C SER A 394 9.04 -18.91 13.62
N PHE A 395 8.99 -17.59 13.55
CA PHE A 395 10.19 -16.80 13.79
C PHE A 395 9.93 -15.41 14.34
N VAL A 396 10.95 -14.91 15.03
CA VAL A 396 11.12 -13.49 15.37
C VAL A 396 12.37 -13.01 14.65
N LYS A 397 12.20 -12.02 13.77
CA LYS A 397 13.28 -11.48 12.94
C LYS A 397 13.35 -9.98 13.09
N ARG A 398 14.55 -9.42 13.26
CA ARG A 398 14.72 -7.97 13.18
C ARG A 398 14.31 -7.49 11.80
N LYS A 399 13.45 -6.46 11.72
CA LYS A 399 13.06 -5.88 10.44
C LYS A 399 14.32 -5.46 9.70
N SER A 400 14.41 -5.84 8.44
CA SER A 400 15.40 -5.21 7.56
C SER A 400 15.10 -3.71 7.53
N THR A 401 16.13 -2.87 7.57
CA THR A 401 15.94 -1.46 7.23
C THR A 401 15.42 -1.45 5.81
N ALA A 402 14.11 -1.26 5.64
CA ALA A 402 13.59 -0.84 4.36
C ALA A 402 14.49 0.33 3.92
N ARG A 403 15.02 0.27 2.69
CA ARG A 403 15.48 1.49 2.05
C ARG A 403 14.40 2.52 2.35
N LYS A 404 14.75 3.66 2.96
CA LYS A 404 13.88 4.83 2.93
C LYS A 404 13.65 5.07 1.44
N ARG A 405 12.58 4.48 0.91
CA ARG A 405 12.09 4.84 -0.41
C ARG A 405 11.63 6.25 -0.17
N ASN A 406 12.30 7.19 -0.82
CA ASN A 406 11.79 8.47 -1.26
C ASN A 406 10.27 8.36 -1.48
N ALA A 407 9.51 8.57 -0.40
CA ALA A 407 8.11 8.18 -0.31
C ALA A 407 7.27 9.38 -0.72
N VAL A 408 6.32 9.14 -1.61
CA VAL A 408 5.25 10.10 -1.87
C VAL A 408 4.27 10.00 -0.70
N SER A 409 4.09 11.09 0.03
CA SER A 409 3.23 11.11 1.22
C SER A 409 2.26 12.28 1.17
N PRO A 410 0.98 12.10 1.57
CA PRO A 410 0.06 13.21 1.75
C PRO A 410 0.64 14.23 2.73
N LEU A 411 0.71 15.49 2.30
CA LEU A 411 1.15 16.61 3.12
C LEU A 411 -0.05 17.21 3.86
N PHE A 412 -1.14 17.52 3.14
CA PHE A 412 -2.41 17.95 3.72
C PHE A 412 -3.57 17.80 2.72
N THR A 413 -4.79 17.82 3.23
CA THR A 413 -6.02 17.97 2.45
C THR A 413 -6.73 19.27 2.80
N VAL A 414 -7.47 19.84 1.84
CA VAL A 414 -8.31 21.03 2.07
C VAL A 414 -9.70 20.76 1.55
N GLN A 415 -10.68 20.88 2.43
CA GLN A 415 -12.10 20.83 2.10
C GLN A 415 -12.59 22.23 1.68
N LEU A 416 -13.31 22.31 0.57
CA LEU A 416 -14.02 23.50 0.12
C LEU A 416 -15.51 23.44 0.50
N ASP A 417 -16.19 24.57 0.44
CA ASP A 417 -17.61 24.66 0.78
C ASP A 417 -18.51 23.95 -0.27
N ALA A 418 -18.05 23.85 -1.52
CA ALA A 418 -18.74 23.17 -2.62
C ALA A 418 -17.75 22.39 -3.51
N PRO A 419 -18.23 21.48 -4.39
CA PRO A 419 -17.38 20.73 -5.31
C PRO A 419 -16.44 21.60 -6.15
N LEU A 420 -15.25 21.10 -6.46
CA LEU A 420 -14.27 21.79 -7.30
C LEU A 420 -14.79 21.91 -8.74
N ALA A 421 -14.80 23.14 -9.28
CA ALA A 421 -15.09 23.42 -10.68
C ALA A 421 -13.83 23.59 -11.54
N THR A 422 -12.70 23.96 -10.96
CA THR A 422 -11.42 24.05 -11.68
C THR A 422 -10.40 23.09 -11.09
N GLN A 423 -9.39 22.75 -11.88
CA GLN A 423 -8.23 22.02 -11.37
C GLN A 423 -7.47 22.91 -10.37
N PRO A 424 -7.04 22.37 -9.21
CA PRO A 424 -6.11 23.06 -8.33
C PRO A 424 -4.83 23.42 -9.09
N GLN A 425 -4.35 24.64 -8.89
CA GLN A 425 -3.17 25.15 -9.56
C GLN A 425 -2.24 25.81 -8.55
N PHE A 426 -0.93 25.61 -8.70
CA PHE A 426 0.06 26.38 -7.96
C PHE A 426 0.27 27.79 -8.53
N VAL A 427 0.39 28.76 -7.63
CA VAL A 427 0.72 30.17 -7.90
C VAL A 427 1.77 30.65 -6.89
N THR A 428 2.62 31.59 -7.27
CA THR A 428 3.73 32.09 -6.43
C THR A 428 3.27 33.25 -5.53
N ASP A 429 3.59 33.18 -4.24
CA ASP A 429 3.61 34.33 -3.33
C ASP A 429 4.93 35.09 -3.47
N HIS A 430 4.88 36.22 -4.16
CA HIS A 430 6.04 37.07 -4.44
C HIS A 430 6.73 37.66 -3.20
N ARG A 431 6.18 37.50 -2.00
CA ARG A 431 6.79 38.01 -0.76
C ARG A 431 7.87 37.10 -0.20
N ASN A 432 7.78 35.80 -0.49
CA ASN A 432 8.67 34.78 0.06
C ASN A 432 9.02 33.68 -0.96
N ASP A 433 8.59 33.84 -2.21
CA ASP A 433 8.74 32.94 -3.35
C ASP A 433 8.13 31.53 -3.16
N LYS A 434 7.43 31.28 -2.04
CA LYS A 434 6.69 30.03 -1.81
C LYS A 434 5.47 29.96 -2.72
N LYS A 435 4.90 28.77 -2.87
CA LYS A 435 3.68 28.56 -3.66
C LYS A 435 2.45 28.53 -2.77
N GLU A 436 1.34 28.83 -3.42
CA GLU A 436 -0.02 28.80 -2.91
C GLU A 436 -0.87 28.10 -3.96
N ILE A 437 -2.07 27.68 -3.59
CA ILE A 437 -2.96 26.93 -4.45
C ILE A 437 -4.17 27.81 -4.75
N VAL A 438 -4.49 27.97 -6.02
CA VAL A 438 -5.72 28.62 -6.49
C VAL A 438 -6.67 27.58 -7.06
N VAL A 439 -7.94 27.65 -6.68
CA VAL A 439 -8.99 26.73 -7.12
C VAL A 439 -10.36 27.39 -7.02
N GLN A 440 -11.29 27.08 -7.92
CA GLN A 440 -12.66 27.56 -7.88
C GLN A 440 -13.63 26.41 -7.64
N ASP A 441 -14.69 26.65 -6.86
CA ASP A 441 -15.80 25.72 -6.69
C ASP A 441 -16.93 25.93 -7.73
N VAL A 442 -17.91 25.03 -7.75
CA VAL A 442 -19.08 25.07 -8.66
C VAL A 442 -20.04 26.22 -8.39
N GLU A 443 -19.94 26.87 -7.23
CA GLU A 443 -20.68 28.09 -6.88
C GLU A 443 -19.93 29.36 -7.32
N ASN A 444 -18.86 29.22 -8.11
CA ASN A 444 -17.99 30.26 -8.61
C ASN A 444 -17.18 31.00 -7.53
N ASN A 445 -17.01 30.43 -6.33
CA ASN A 445 -16.09 30.98 -5.35
C ASN A 445 -14.65 30.58 -5.70
N LEU A 446 -13.78 31.58 -5.87
CA LEU A 446 -12.35 31.40 -6.05
C LEU A 446 -11.65 31.43 -4.68
N TYR A 447 -10.83 30.42 -4.42
CA TYR A 447 -10.05 30.26 -3.20
C TYR A 447 -8.57 30.45 -3.48
N LEU A 448 -7.87 31.10 -2.55
CA LEU A 448 -6.41 31.05 -2.46
C LEU A 448 -6.02 30.36 -1.16
N ILE A 449 -5.20 29.33 -1.25
CA ILE A 449 -4.83 28.44 -0.15
C ILE A 449 -3.31 28.49 0.02
N SER A 450 -2.85 28.69 1.24
CA SER A 450 -1.41 28.77 1.56
C SER A 450 -0.69 27.43 1.41
N SER A 451 0.65 27.47 1.44
CA SER A 451 1.52 26.28 1.43
C SER A 451 1.31 25.32 2.63
N THR A 452 0.53 25.71 3.64
CA THR A 452 0.20 24.87 4.80
C THR A 452 -1.26 24.43 4.83
N GLY A 453 -1.99 24.58 3.72
CA GLY A 453 -3.40 24.18 3.61
C GLY A 453 -4.42 25.15 4.20
N LYS A 454 -4.01 26.31 4.71
CA LYS A 454 -4.94 27.34 5.21
C LYS A 454 -5.51 28.18 4.07
N VAL A 455 -6.84 28.30 4.00
CA VAL A 455 -7.52 29.26 3.11
C VAL A 455 -7.13 30.69 3.50
N VAL A 456 -6.48 31.40 2.58
CA VAL A 456 -6.03 32.79 2.75
C VAL A 456 -7.18 33.74 2.51
N TRP A 457 -7.94 33.53 1.43
CA TRP A 457 -9.18 34.25 1.12
C TRP A 457 -10.09 33.44 0.20
N LYS A 458 -11.36 33.81 0.18
CA LYS A 458 -12.43 33.31 -0.70
C LYS A 458 -13.09 34.53 -1.38
N LYS A 459 -13.27 34.49 -2.70
CA LYS A 459 -13.96 35.55 -3.47
C LYS A 459 -15.01 34.94 -4.40
N ALA A 460 -16.26 35.37 -4.24
CA ALA A 460 -17.30 35.05 -5.22
C ALA A 460 -17.02 35.76 -6.55
N LEU A 461 -17.09 35.01 -7.66
CA LEU A 461 -16.99 35.52 -9.03
C LEU A 461 -18.35 35.41 -9.72
N GLU A 462 -18.58 36.22 -10.75
CA GLU A 462 -19.83 36.16 -11.53
C GLU A 462 -19.92 34.91 -12.43
N GLY A 463 -18.82 34.19 -12.64
CA GLY A 463 -18.81 33.01 -13.48
C GLY A 463 -17.56 32.15 -13.31
N ARG A 464 -17.58 30.99 -14.00
CA ARG A 464 -16.52 30.00 -13.94
C ARG A 464 -15.26 30.51 -14.64
N VAL A 465 -14.11 30.39 -13.99
CA VAL A 465 -12.79 30.67 -14.55
C VAL A 465 -12.53 29.76 -15.76
N GLN A 466 -12.00 30.34 -16.83
CA GLN A 466 -11.70 29.66 -18.08
C GLN A 466 -10.20 29.35 -18.16
N GLY A 467 -9.86 28.06 -18.19
CA GLY A 467 -8.49 27.56 -18.30
C GLY A 467 -7.62 27.85 -17.06
N ARG A 468 -6.30 27.89 -17.25
CA ARG A 468 -5.33 28.23 -16.19
C ARG A 468 -5.37 29.71 -15.86
N ILE A 469 -5.10 30.03 -14.60
CA ILE A 469 -4.91 31.41 -14.13
C ILE A 469 -3.45 31.81 -14.40
N GLU A 470 -3.24 32.93 -15.08
CA GLU A 470 -1.89 33.41 -15.39
C GLU A 470 -1.37 34.33 -14.28
N GLN A 471 -0.08 34.24 -13.95
CA GLN A 471 0.56 35.19 -13.02
C GLN A 471 1.34 36.25 -13.80
N ILE A 472 1.07 37.52 -13.49
CA ILE A 472 1.71 38.68 -14.14
C ILE A 472 2.27 39.66 -13.11
N ASP A 473 3.31 40.40 -13.47
CA ASP A 473 3.80 41.57 -12.71
C ASP A 473 3.47 42.85 -13.49
N LEU A 474 2.20 43.24 -13.44
CA LEU A 474 1.63 44.35 -14.20
C LEU A 474 2.37 45.67 -13.97
N TYR A 475 2.90 45.86 -12.76
CA TYR A 475 3.55 47.09 -12.30
C TYR A 475 5.07 47.05 -12.39
N LYS A 476 5.66 45.95 -12.86
CA LYS A 476 7.11 45.74 -12.98
C LYS A 476 7.87 45.94 -11.66
N ASN A 477 7.24 45.60 -10.54
CA ASN A 477 7.78 45.80 -9.20
C ASN A 477 7.98 44.48 -8.43
N GLY A 478 7.88 43.35 -9.12
CA GLY A 478 7.97 42.02 -8.54
C GLY A 478 6.67 41.55 -7.87
N ARG A 479 5.66 42.41 -7.71
CA ARG A 479 4.38 41.98 -7.14
C ARG A 479 3.56 41.28 -8.20
N LEU A 480 3.15 40.05 -7.90
CA LEU A 480 2.36 39.23 -8.82
C LEU A 480 0.86 39.45 -8.65
N GLN A 481 0.13 39.42 -9.77
CA GLN A 481 -1.33 39.43 -9.87
C GLN A 481 -1.81 38.18 -10.63
N LEU A 482 -3.05 37.77 -10.36
CA LEU A 482 -3.75 36.68 -11.03
C LEU A 482 -4.57 37.25 -12.19
N ALA A 483 -4.30 36.85 -13.42
CA ALA A 483 -5.02 37.29 -14.62
C ALA A 483 -5.72 36.11 -15.28
N PHE A 484 -7.02 36.25 -15.53
CA PHE A 484 -7.83 35.18 -16.13
C PHE A 484 -9.13 35.73 -16.72
N THR A 485 -9.81 34.89 -17.50
CA THR A 485 -11.19 35.13 -17.94
C THR A 485 -12.14 34.23 -17.16
N THR A 486 -13.36 34.71 -16.94
CA THR A 486 -14.52 33.87 -16.63
C THR A 486 -15.34 33.66 -17.90
N ASN A 487 -16.49 32.99 -17.82
CA ASN A 487 -17.44 32.91 -18.94
C ASN A 487 -17.73 34.27 -19.61
N ASN A 488 -17.67 35.39 -18.86
CA ASN A 488 -18.12 36.71 -19.33
C ASN A 488 -17.26 37.89 -18.84
N GLN A 489 -16.19 37.69 -18.06
CA GLN A 489 -15.33 38.76 -17.55
C GLN A 489 -13.86 38.51 -17.87
N PHE A 490 -13.09 39.57 -18.10
CA PHE A 490 -11.63 39.57 -17.99
C PHE A 490 -11.25 40.26 -16.67
N LEU A 491 -10.62 39.49 -15.77
CA LEU A 491 -10.27 39.91 -14.43
C LEU A 491 -8.74 39.88 -14.21
N VAL A 492 -8.24 40.87 -13.48
CA VAL A 492 -6.94 40.80 -12.80
C VAL A 492 -7.16 41.04 -11.32
N LEU A 493 -6.73 40.10 -10.48
CA LEU A 493 -6.79 40.19 -9.03
C LEU A 493 -5.39 40.35 -8.44
N ASP A 494 -5.25 41.22 -7.45
CA ASP A 494 -4.03 41.26 -6.64
C ASP A 494 -3.93 40.03 -5.73
N ARG A 495 -2.80 39.90 -5.03
CA ARG A 495 -2.55 38.80 -4.10
C ARG A 495 -3.59 38.70 -2.96
N ASN A 496 -4.32 39.77 -2.64
CA ASN A 496 -5.36 39.79 -1.62
C ASN A 496 -6.76 39.51 -2.19
N GLY A 497 -6.85 39.12 -3.48
CA GLY A 497 -8.13 38.90 -4.15
C GLY A 497 -8.86 40.18 -4.55
N LYS A 498 -8.22 41.35 -4.45
CA LYS A 498 -8.84 42.62 -4.85
C LYS A 498 -8.66 42.84 -6.34
N GLU A 499 -9.72 43.32 -7.00
CA GLU A 499 -9.66 43.68 -8.41
C GLU A 499 -8.64 44.79 -8.66
N VAL A 500 -7.90 44.65 -9.75
CA VAL A 500 -6.88 45.59 -10.21
C VAL A 500 -7.45 46.40 -11.37
N PRO A 501 -7.81 47.69 -11.17
CA PRO A 501 -8.33 48.50 -12.26
C PRO A 501 -7.28 48.70 -13.37
N PRO A 502 -7.68 48.78 -14.66
CA PRO A 502 -9.06 48.72 -15.17
C PRO A 502 -9.43 47.32 -15.71
N PHE A 503 -8.92 46.26 -15.10
CA PHE A 503 -9.05 44.87 -15.54
C PHE A 503 -10.19 44.14 -14.82
N ASN A 504 -11.38 44.73 -14.88
CA ASN A 504 -12.65 44.12 -14.49
C ASN A 504 -13.66 44.32 -15.63
N LYS A 505 -13.28 43.84 -16.82
CA LYS A 505 -14.01 44.12 -18.05
C LYS A 505 -15.07 43.05 -18.30
N SER A 506 -16.33 43.45 -18.41
CA SER A 506 -17.43 42.55 -18.76
C SER A 506 -17.65 42.46 -20.28
N PHE A 507 -18.08 41.29 -20.73
CA PHE A 507 -18.34 40.94 -22.12
C PHE A 507 -19.73 40.32 -22.23
N SER A 508 -20.52 40.77 -23.18
CA SER A 508 -21.83 40.20 -23.51
C SER A 508 -21.70 39.19 -24.66
N GLY A 509 -22.54 38.15 -24.68
CA GLY A 509 -22.61 37.20 -25.80
C GLY A 509 -22.10 35.80 -25.43
N ALA A 510 -21.40 35.15 -26.37
CA ALA A 510 -20.84 33.81 -26.18
C ALA A 510 -19.84 33.76 -25.01
N ALA A 511 -19.55 32.57 -24.48
CA ALA A 511 -18.54 32.42 -23.45
C ALA A 511 -17.16 32.87 -23.94
N LEU A 512 -16.37 33.50 -23.06
CA LEU A 512 -14.97 33.80 -23.34
C LEU A 512 -14.14 32.52 -23.34
N ASN A 513 -13.14 32.45 -24.22
CA ASN A 513 -12.09 31.44 -24.11
C ASN A 513 -11.15 31.77 -22.93
N PRO A 514 -10.30 30.80 -22.51
CA PRO A 514 -9.20 31.08 -21.59
C PRO A 514 -8.34 32.27 -22.03
N LEU A 515 -7.80 32.99 -21.06
CA LEU A 515 -6.98 34.17 -21.32
C LEU A 515 -5.63 33.77 -21.94
N ALA A 516 -5.25 34.42 -23.04
CA ALA A 516 -3.88 34.35 -23.55
C ALA A 516 -3.07 35.56 -23.11
N VAL A 517 -1.88 35.33 -22.54
CA VAL A 517 -0.97 36.37 -22.05
C VAL A 517 0.36 36.28 -22.77
N PHE A 518 0.76 37.34 -23.47
CA PHE A 518 2.04 37.40 -24.18
C PHE A 518 2.97 38.43 -23.57
N ASP A 519 4.25 38.07 -23.38
CA ASP A 519 5.34 38.97 -23.04
C ASP A 519 6.48 38.82 -24.06
N TYR A 520 6.33 39.48 -25.21
CA TYR A 520 7.20 39.29 -26.39
C TYR A 520 8.70 39.43 -26.11
N GLU A 521 9.07 40.39 -25.27
CA GLU A 521 10.46 40.77 -25.00
C GLU A 521 10.87 40.41 -23.58
N ASN A 522 10.08 39.61 -22.86
CA ASN A 522 10.28 39.24 -21.45
C ASN A 522 10.55 40.45 -20.54
N ASN A 523 9.86 41.56 -20.80
CA ASN A 523 10.05 42.84 -20.11
C ASN A 523 8.76 43.31 -19.42
N ARG A 524 7.84 42.37 -19.19
CA ARG A 524 6.56 42.53 -18.49
C ARG A 524 5.65 43.55 -19.20
N ASN A 525 5.83 43.72 -20.52
CA ASN A 525 4.92 44.53 -21.34
C ASN A 525 3.83 43.64 -21.91
N TYR A 526 2.95 43.18 -21.02
CA TYR A 526 1.96 42.16 -21.36
C TYR A 526 1.00 42.58 -22.47
N ARG A 527 0.58 41.58 -23.25
CA ARG A 527 -0.56 41.64 -24.16
C ARG A 527 -1.56 40.58 -23.72
N PHE A 528 -2.74 41.03 -23.35
CA PHE A 528 -3.85 40.19 -22.93
C PHE A 528 -4.77 39.99 -24.12
N VAL A 529 -4.87 38.78 -24.64
CA VAL A 529 -5.73 38.47 -25.77
C VAL A 529 -6.95 37.74 -25.25
N VAL A 530 -8.09 38.42 -25.33
CA VAL A 530 -9.41 37.88 -25.01
C VAL A 530 -10.11 37.55 -26.33
N THR A 531 -10.58 36.31 -26.47
CA THR A 531 -11.28 35.84 -27.66
C THR A 531 -12.68 35.35 -27.31
N GLN A 532 -13.66 35.70 -28.13
CA GLN A 532 -15.07 35.39 -27.93
C GLN A 532 -15.71 35.06 -29.28
N GLY A 533 -15.97 33.78 -29.56
CA GLY A 533 -16.38 33.34 -30.89
C GLY A 533 -15.33 33.72 -31.94
N THR A 534 -15.67 34.62 -32.87
CA THR A 534 -14.76 35.14 -33.90
C THR A 534 -14.04 36.43 -33.49
N ASP A 535 -14.49 37.11 -32.43
CA ASP A 535 -13.96 38.42 -32.05
C ASP A 535 -12.69 38.29 -31.20
N ILE A 536 -11.71 39.16 -31.47
CA ILE A 536 -10.42 39.19 -30.79
C ILE A 536 -10.17 40.59 -30.26
N LYS A 537 -9.90 40.70 -28.95
CA LYS A 537 -9.52 41.96 -28.30
C LYS A 537 -8.17 41.77 -27.60
N MET A 538 -7.17 42.53 -28.06
CA MET A 538 -5.85 42.57 -27.44
C MET A 538 -5.72 43.83 -26.58
N PHE A 539 -5.50 43.67 -25.28
CA PHE A 539 -5.26 44.77 -24.34
C PHE A 539 -3.78 44.86 -23.95
N ASN A 540 -3.30 46.08 -23.67
CA ASN A 540 -1.98 46.32 -23.09
C ASN A 540 -2.02 46.25 -21.54
N GLY A 541 -0.86 46.44 -20.89
CA GLY A 541 -0.74 46.55 -19.43
C GLY A 541 -1.50 47.71 -18.76
N LYS A 542 -2.09 48.63 -19.54
CA LYS A 542 -2.97 49.69 -19.04
C LYS A 542 -4.46 49.36 -19.26
N GLY A 543 -4.77 48.18 -19.81
CA GLY A 543 -6.12 47.76 -20.15
C GLY A 543 -6.73 48.48 -21.35
N GLU A 544 -5.90 49.09 -22.19
CA GLU A 544 -6.29 49.76 -23.44
C GLU A 544 -6.14 48.82 -24.63
N ILE A 545 -6.99 48.96 -25.65
CA ILE A 545 -6.89 48.17 -26.88
C ILE A 545 -5.62 48.52 -27.66
N VAL A 546 -4.89 47.49 -28.07
CA VAL A 546 -3.66 47.61 -28.86
C VAL A 546 -4.01 47.83 -30.34
N LYS A 547 -4.11 49.10 -30.75
CA LYS A 547 -4.46 49.50 -32.13
C LYS A 547 -3.55 48.91 -33.22
N GLY A 548 -2.31 48.56 -32.88
CA GLY A 548 -1.34 47.99 -33.82
C GLY A 548 -1.53 46.51 -34.13
N PHE A 549 -2.47 45.83 -33.47
CA PHE A 549 -2.82 44.44 -33.76
C PHE A 549 -4.04 44.39 -34.69
N ALA A 550 -3.82 44.04 -35.96
CA ALA A 550 -4.83 44.16 -37.01
C ALA A 550 -5.82 42.98 -37.06
N TYR A 551 -5.45 41.80 -36.56
CA TYR A 551 -6.30 40.60 -36.60
C TYR A 551 -7.31 40.59 -35.45
N ILE A 552 -8.31 41.46 -35.55
CA ILE A 552 -9.34 41.66 -34.51
C ILE A 552 -10.59 40.79 -34.71
N LYS A 553 -10.69 40.11 -35.85
CA LYS A 553 -11.81 39.23 -36.19
C LYS A 553 -11.34 38.05 -37.02
N ALA A 554 -11.66 36.85 -36.58
CA ALA A 554 -11.37 35.61 -37.26
C ALA A 554 -12.49 35.21 -38.24
N GLU A 555 -12.15 34.39 -39.22
CA GLU A 555 -13.07 33.91 -40.25
C GLU A 555 -14.04 32.84 -39.72
N SER A 556 -13.65 32.12 -38.66
CA SER A 556 -14.49 31.20 -37.91
C SER A 556 -14.13 31.25 -36.42
N ALA A 557 -14.91 30.61 -35.56
CA ALA A 557 -14.73 30.73 -34.11
C ALA A 557 -13.37 30.17 -33.67
N ILE A 558 -12.78 30.76 -32.65
CA ILE A 558 -11.46 30.39 -32.14
C ILE A 558 -11.62 29.24 -31.13
N LEU A 559 -10.92 28.12 -31.36
CA LEU A 559 -11.04 26.89 -30.56
C LEU A 559 -10.37 26.99 -29.18
N TYR A 560 -9.13 27.47 -29.15
CA TYR A 560 -8.26 27.49 -27.98
C TYR A 560 -7.68 28.88 -27.75
N PRO A 561 -7.20 29.22 -26.53
CA PRO A 561 -6.45 30.44 -26.31
C PRO A 561 -5.28 30.54 -27.31
N PRO A 562 -5.14 31.66 -28.04
CA PRO A 562 -4.05 31.80 -29.00
C PRO A 562 -2.69 31.70 -28.30
N LYS A 563 -1.72 31.08 -28.96
CA LYS A 563 -0.37 30.88 -28.40
C LYS A 563 0.62 31.86 -29.02
N HIS A 564 1.53 32.36 -28.20
CA HIS A 564 2.73 33.06 -28.67
C HIS A 564 3.92 32.11 -28.64
N PHE A 565 4.63 32.04 -29.77
CA PHE A 565 5.87 31.30 -29.91
C PHE A 565 6.97 32.20 -30.45
N LYS A 566 8.21 31.93 -30.06
CA LYS A 566 9.41 32.60 -30.57
C LYS A 566 10.34 31.59 -31.23
N ILE A 567 10.63 31.79 -32.51
CA ILE A 567 11.61 30.99 -33.27
C ILE A 567 12.73 31.93 -33.71
N GLY A 568 13.90 31.79 -33.10
CA GLY A 568 15.00 32.75 -33.25
C GLY A 568 14.57 34.14 -32.77
N SER A 569 14.67 35.15 -33.65
CA SER A 569 14.26 36.53 -33.36
C SER A 569 12.82 36.87 -33.75
N ARG A 570 12.04 35.89 -34.24
CA ARG A 570 10.71 36.12 -34.81
C ARG A 570 9.62 35.66 -33.85
N ASP A 571 8.61 36.50 -33.69
CA ASP A 571 7.38 36.21 -32.97
C ASP A 571 6.30 35.65 -33.89
N TYR A 572 5.57 34.68 -33.36
CA TYR A 572 4.47 34.00 -34.01
C TYR A 572 3.29 33.98 -33.04
N VAL A 573 2.13 34.47 -33.49
CA VAL A 573 0.87 34.37 -32.75
C VAL A 573 -0.01 33.40 -33.53
N VAL A 574 -0.38 32.29 -32.89
CA VAL A 574 -1.03 31.16 -33.56
C VAL A 574 -2.45 30.99 -33.06
N PHE A 575 -3.40 30.93 -33.99
CA PHE A 575 -4.83 30.68 -33.72
C PHE A 575 -5.25 29.39 -34.43
N MET A 576 -6.02 28.57 -33.72
CA MET A 576 -6.73 27.41 -34.26
C MET A 576 -8.20 27.79 -34.38
N LEU A 577 -8.78 27.65 -35.57
CA LEU A 577 -10.17 28.01 -35.83
C LEU A 577 -11.04 26.77 -36.06
N THR A 578 -12.34 26.88 -35.75
CA THR A 578 -13.30 25.76 -35.84
C THR A 578 -13.49 25.23 -37.26
N ASP A 579 -13.17 26.01 -38.28
CA ASP A 579 -13.23 25.58 -39.69
C ASP A 579 -11.97 24.84 -40.18
N GLY A 580 -11.06 24.49 -39.26
CA GLY A 580 -9.81 23.77 -39.50
C GLY A 580 -8.63 24.64 -39.91
N SER A 581 -8.79 25.97 -39.91
CA SER A 581 -7.71 26.89 -40.29
C SER A 581 -6.68 27.06 -39.16
N LEU A 582 -5.39 26.88 -39.48
CA LEU A 582 -4.27 27.25 -38.60
C LEU A 582 -3.69 28.62 -39.01
N LYS A 583 -4.00 29.67 -38.26
CA LYS A 583 -3.50 31.03 -38.56
C LYS A 583 -2.21 31.29 -37.82
N ILE A 584 -1.12 31.53 -38.56
CA ILE A 584 0.19 31.83 -37.98
C ILE A 584 0.56 33.27 -38.36
N LEU A 585 0.41 34.18 -37.40
CA LEU A 585 0.51 35.62 -37.58
C LEU A 585 1.79 36.18 -36.95
N ASN A 586 2.15 37.40 -37.30
CA ASN A 586 3.18 38.17 -36.60
C ASN A 586 2.58 38.96 -35.42
N ARG A 587 3.44 39.65 -34.67
CA ARG A 587 3.05 40.49 -33.52
C ARG A 587 2.06 41.63 -33.86
N THR A 588 1.90 41.99 -35.14
CA THR A 588 0.94 43.02 -35.60
C THR A 588 -0.35 42.41 -36.16
N GLY A 589 -0.51 41.09 -36.11
CA GLY A 589 -1.68 40.39 -36.63
C GLY A 589 -1.69 40.17 -38.15
N SER A 590 -0.59 40.44 -38.85
CA SER A 590 -0.49 40.11 -40.28
C SER A 590 0.00 38.68 -40.46
N THR A 591 -0.47 37.99 -41.49
CA THR A 591 -0.02 36.63 -41.83
C THR A 591 1.50 36.57 -41.93
N ARG A 592 2.12 35.70 -41.14
CA ARG A 592 3.57 35.46 -41.12
C ARG A 592 3.92 34.17 -41.87
N VAL A 593 3.14 33.13 -41.65
CA VAL A 593 3.28 31.84 -42.33
C VAL A 593 1.94 31.48 -42.93
N SER A 594 1.92 31.18 -44.23
CA SER A 594 0.72 30.72 -44.91
C SER A 594 0.55 29.22 -44.70
N VAL A 595 -0.62 28.80 -44.22
CA VAL A 595 -1.02 27.40 -44.09
C VAL A 595 -2.28 27.23 -44.94
N PRO A 596 -2.16 26.75 -46.19
CA PRO A 596 -3.28 26.68 -47.12
C PRO A 596 -4.21 25.49 -46.84
N GLU A 597 -3.71 24.47 -46.14
CA GLU A 597 -4.46 23.26 -45.81
C GLU A 597 -5.32 23.48 -44.56
N LYS A 598 -6.58 23.04 -44.63
CA LYS A 598 -7.46 22.91 -43.46
C LYS A 598 -7.23 21.57 -42.78
N ILE A 599 -7.15 21.58 -41.46
CA ILE A 599 -6.86 20.42 -40.62
C ILE A 599 -8.06 20.19 -39.71
N GLU A 600 -8.60 18.97 -39.71
CA GLU A 600 -9.65 18.57 -38.77
C GLU A 600 -9.02 18.30 -37.40
N PHE A 601 -8.73 19.37 -36.65
CA PHE A 601 -8.01 19.30 -35.37
C PHE A 601 -8.65 18.30 -34.40
N SER A 602 -7.81 17.53 -33.70
CA SER A 602 -8.23 16.82 -32.50
C SER A 602 -8.45 17.80 -31.33
N GLU A 603 -8.73 17.29 -30.13
CA GLU A 603 -8.92 18.12 -28.94
C GLU A 603 -7.62 18.74 -28.37
N ASN A 604 -6.50 18.57 -29.08
CA ASN A 604 -5.19 19.06 -28.68
C ASN A 604 -4.98 20.54 -29.09
N GLU A 605 -4.26 21.27 -28.25
CA GLU A 605 -3.80 22.63 -28.56
C GLU A 605 -2.63 22.62 -29.57
N VAL A 606 -2.27 23.80 -30.06
CA VAL A 606 -1.03 23.97 -30.85
C VAL A 606 0.18 24.07 -29.93
N TYR A 607 1.24 23.35 -30.27
CA TYR A 607 2.52 23.41 -29.56
C TYR A 607 3.68 23.75 -30.49
N LEU A 608 4.83 24.12 -29.91
CA LEU A 608 6.08 24.30 -30.63
C LEU A 608 7.05 23.17 -30.25
N ASN A 609 7.44 22.38 -31.24
CA ASN A 609 8.42 21.31 -31.07
C ASN A 609 9.45 21.36 -32.21
N ASN A 610 10.74 21.32 -31.88
CA ASN A 610 11.83 21.36 -32.86
C ASN A 610 11.69 22.49 -33.91
N ASN A 611 11.34 23.70 -33.44
CA ASN A 611 11.09 24.89 -34.28
C ASN A 611 9.98 24.72 -35.33
N ARG A 612 9.01 23.83 -35.08
CA ARG A 612 7.82 23.64 -35.91
C ARG A 612 6.58 23.75 -35.05
N PHE A 613 5.54 24.35 -35.62
CA PHE A 613 4.20 24.36 -35.03
C PHE A 613 3.60 22.99 -35.25
N ILE A 614 3.24 22.31 -34.17
CA ILE A 614 2.66 20.97 -34.23
C ILE A 614 1.21 21.02 -33.77
N VAL A 615 0.36 20.33 -34.52
CA VAL A 615 -1.06 20.07 -34.26
C VAL A 615 -1.37 18.65 -34.71
N THR A 616 -2.41 18.06 -34.18
CA THR A 616 -2.89 16.73 -34.57
C THR A 616 -4.30 16.81 -35.13
N ASP A 617 -4.63 15.93 -36.08
CA ASP A 617 -6.00 15.73 -36.51
C ASP A 617 -6.69 14.60 -35.72
N LYS A 618 -8.01 14.44 -35.92
CA LYS A 618 -8.83 13.38 -35.31
C LYS A 618 -8.40 11.94 -35.63
N THR A 619 -7.53 11.75 -36.62
CA THR A 619 -7.00 10.42 -37.02
C THR A 619 -5.63 10.10 -36.40
N GLY A 620 -5.12 10.99 -35.56
CA GLY A 620 -3.78 10.84 -34.98
C GLY A 620 -2.64 11.18 -35.94
N THR A 621 -2.92 11.94 -37.01
CA THR A 621 -1.86 12.46 -37.88
C THR A 621 -1.31 13.76 -37.28
N LEU A 622 0.00 13.80 -37.02
CA LEU A 622 0.70 15.01 -36.57
C LEU A 622 1.13 15.85 -37.78
N PHE A 623 0.69 17.10 -37.80
CA PHE A 623 1.05 18.11 -38.79
C PHE A 623 2.11 19.02 -38.17
N ALA A 624 3.33 18.97 -38.72
CA ALA A 624 4.42 19.85 -38.33
C ALA A 624 4.63 20.93 -39.41
N VAL A 625 4.27 22.17 -39.09
CA VAL A 625 4.40 23.33 -39.98
C VAL A 625 5.69 24.08 -39.62
N ASP A 626 6.59 24.24 -40.58
CA ASP A 626 7.82 25.02 -40.36
C ASP A 626 7.61 26.53 -40.57
N SER A 627 8.63 27.32 -40.25
CA SER A 627 8.60 28.79 -40.39
C SER A 627 8.45 29.31 -41.83
N LYS A 628 8.51 28.44 -42.85
CA LYS A 628 8.30 28.74 -44.27
C LYS A 628 6.93 28.26 -44.78
N GLY A 629 6.13 27.59 -43.93
CA GLY A 629 4.83 27.05 -44.29
C GLY A 629 4.88 25.65 -44.90
N LYS A 630 6.04 24.99 -44.90
CA LYS A 630 6.12 23.60 -45.32
C LYS A 630 5.48 22.72 -44.24
N ILE A 631 4.53 21.90 -44.65
CA ILE A 631 3.81 20.96 -43.80
C ILE A 631 4.46 19.58 -43.95
N THR A 632 4.83 18.97 -42.82
CA THR A 632 5.23 17.56 -42.75
C THR A 632 4.16 16.80 -41.96
N LYS A 633 3.70 15.65 -42.49
CA LYS A 633 2.68 14.83 -41.83
C LYS A 633 3.28 13.53 -41.37
N THR A 634 3.02 13.16 -40.12
CA THR A 634 3.46 11.89 -39.53
C THR A 634 2.23 11.18 -38.98
N ARG A 635 1.95 9.98 -39.48
CA ARG A 635 0.83 9.16 -39.00
C ARG A 635 1.29 8.35 -37.81
N PHE A 636 0.71 8.60 -36.64
CA PHE A 636 0.99 7.83 -35.44
C PHE A 636 -0.05 6.71 -35.20
N ASN A 637 -1.12 6.66 -36.00
CA ASN A 637 -2.24 5.72 -35.85
C ASN A 637 -2.85 5.78 -34.44
N LEU A 638 -3.25 6.98 -34.03
CA LEU A 638 -3.80 7.25 -32.70
C LEU A 638 -5.33 7.34 -32.80
N ASN A 639 -6.00 7.08 -31.69
CA ASN A 639 -7.45 7.21 -31.58
C ASN A 639 -7.87 8.69 -31.50
N GLU A 640 -9.15 8.98 -31.70
CA GLU A 640 -9.65 10.36 -31.78
C GLU A 640 -9.40 11.17 -30.49
N ASP A 641 -9.39 10.50 -29.35
CA ASP A 641 -9.24 11.04 -28.00
C ASP A 641 -7.77 11.11 -27.50
N HIS A 642 -6.78 10.86 -28.37
CA HIS A 642 -5.38 10.95 -28.00
C HIS A 642 -5.00 12.34 -27.47
N GLY A 643 -4.18 12.36 -26.42
CA GLY A 643 -3.69 13.58 -25.80
C GLY A 643 -2.22 13.84 -26.13
N ILE A 644 -1.86 15.11 -26.38
CA ILE A 644 -0.47 15.53 -26.55
C ILE A 644 -0.11 16.72 -25.67
N ASP A 645 1.16 16.77 -25.29
CA ASP A 645 1.82 17.95 -24.75
C ASP A 645 3.26 18.01 -25.27
N ALA A 646 3.77 19.22 -25.47
CA ALA A 646 5.10 19.39 -26.02
C ALA A 646 5.79 20.68 -25.56
N THR A 647 7.10 20.53 -25.38
CA THR A 647 8.04 21.65 -25.29
C THR A 647 8.86 21.73 -26.57
N SER A 648 9.77 22.70 -26.65
CA SER A 648 10.68 22.86 -27.79
C SER A 648 11.50 21.62 -28.12
N LYS A 649 11.74 20.71 -27.15
CA LYS A 649 12.59 19.52 -27.30
C LYS A 649 11.93 18.20 -26.92
N THR A 650 10.76 18.23 -26.28
CA THR A 650 10.07 17.04 -25.77
C THR A 650 8.68 16.99 -26.37
N LEU A 651 8.31 15.84 -26.92
CA LEU A 651 6.95 15.51 -27.32
C LEU A 651 6.48 14.36 -26.42
N SER A 652 5.33 14.54 -25.81
CA SER A 652 4.64 13.50 -25.04
C SER A 652 3.29 13.21 -25.67
N LEU A 653 2.92 11.94 -25.72
CA LEU A 653 1.71 11.44 -26.36
C LEU A 653 1.07 10.39 -25.47
N MET A 654 -0.22 10.53 -25.20
CA MET A 654 -1.04 9.55 -24.50
C MET A 654 -2.11 9.04 -25.46
N ASN A 655 -2.19 7.73 -25.64
CA ASN A 655 -3.19 7.10 -26.49
C ASN A 655 -3.63 5.77 -25.87
N ASP A 656 -4.93 5.61 -25.61
CA ASP A 656 -5.47 4.52 -24.78
C ASP A 656 -4.69 4.38 -23.47
N ASN A 657 -3.99 3.26 -23.29
CA ASN A 657 -3.17 2.94 -22.13
C ASN A 657 -1.66 2.98 -22.45
N GLU A 658 -1.23 3.66 -23.51
CA GLU A 658 0.19 3.83 -23.86
C GLU A 658 0.62 5.30 -23.78
N LEU A 659 1.60 5.58 -22.92
CA LEU A 659 2.28 6.87 -22.81
C LEU A 659 3.60 6.81 -23.57
N SER A 660 3.84 7.75 -24.48
CA SER A 660 5.11 7.94 -25.18
C SER A 660 5.76 9.27 -24.80
N ILE A 661 7.01 9.24 -24.33
CA ILE A 661 7.81 10.43 -23.99
C ILE A 661 9.12 10.37 -24.78
N LYS A 662 9.32 11.31 -25.70
CA LYS A 662 10.48 11.33 -26.62
C LYS A 662 10.65 10.00 -27.40
N GLY A 663 9.56 9.27 -27.64
CA GLY A 663 9.57 7.97 -28.31
C GLY A 663 9.78 6.77 -27.39
N ASN A 664 10.15 6.96 -26.12
CA ASN A 664 10.13 5.89 -25.12
C ASN A 664 8.69 5.64 -24.68
N LYS A 665 8.30 4.39 -24.52
CA LYS A 665 6.92 3.99 -24.22
C LYS A 665 6.79 3.42 -22.80
N ALA A 666 5.68 3.74 -22.15
CA ALA A 666 5.22 3.10 -20.92
C ALA A 666 3.79 2.58 -21.15
N SER A 667 3.59 1.29 -20.88
CA SER A 667 2.26 0.67 -20.88
C SER A 667 1.64 0.84 -19.51
N LEU A 668 0.38 1.28 -19.48
CA LEU A 668 -0.44 1.48 -18.31
C LEU A 668 -1.61 0.49 -18.31
N ASP A 669 -2.32 0.39 -17.19
CA ASP A 669 -3.54 -0.40 -17.11
C ASP A 669 -4.64 0.19 -18.01
N LEU A 670 -5.63 -0.61 -18.39
CA LEU A 670 -6.78 -0.11 -19.15
C LEU A 670 -7.55 0.92 -18.32
N GLY A 671 -7.78 2.10 -18.88
CA GLY A 671 -8.44 3.21 -18.20
C GLY A 671 -8.63 4.40 -19.13
N VAL A 672 -9.21 5.48 -18.59
CA VAL A 672 -9.44 6.72 -19.36
C VAL A 672 -8.42 7.75 -18.90
N TYR A 673 -7.44 8.03 -19.74
CA TYR A 673 -6.32 8.88 -19.37
C TYR A 673 -6.46 10.29 -19.90
N THR A 674 -6.08 11.26 -19.07
CA THR A 674 -5.94 12.64 -19.52
C THR A 674 -4.76 12.80 -20.48
N ARG A 675 -4.78 13.86 -21.30
CA ARG A 675 -3.58 14.30 -22.04
C ARG A 675 -2.37 14.43 -21.09
N PRO A 676 -1.16 14.11 -21.57
CA PRO A 676 0.03 14.22 -20.74
C PRO A 676 0.28 15.70 -20.39
N ARG A 677 0.96 15.92 -19.28
CA ARG A 677 1.40 17.26 -18.85
C ARG A 677 2.87 17.25 -18.50
N ILE A 678 3.64 18.10 -19.16
CA ILE A 678 5.09 18.21 -19.01
C ILE A 678 5.40 19.33 -18.01
N PHE A 679 6.16 18.99 -16.98
CA PHE A 679 6.74 19.94 -16.03
C PHE A 679 8.26 19.97 -16.20
N TYR A 680 8.84 21.17 -16.16
CA TYR A 680 10.29 21.35 -16.19
C TYR A 680 10.74 22.10 -14.94
N ILE A 681 11.36 21.38 -14.01
CA ILE A 681 11.74 21.88 -12.69
C ILE A 681 13.13 21.37 -12.35
N TYR A 682 14.02 22.26 -11.87
CA TYR A 682 15.41 21.94 -11.52
C TYR A 682 16.14 21.10 -12.56
N ASP A 683 16.01 21.49 -13.84
CA ASP A 683 16.61 20.82 -15.00
C ASP A 683 16.17 19.36 -15.22
N LYS A 684 15.04 18.97 -14.63
CA LYS A 684 14.39 17.68 -14.82
C LYS A 684 13.05 17.85 -15.51
N ILE A 685 12.71 16.87 -16.34
CA ILE A 685 11.39 16.77 -16.97
C ILE A 685 10.60 15.73 -16.20
N TYR A 686 9.40 16.13 -15.80
CA TYR A 686 8.37 15.25 -15.27
C TYR A 686 7.20 15.23 -16.23
N VAL A 687 6.60 14.07 -16.43
CA VAL A 687 5.41 13.94 -17.28
C VAL A 687 4.33 13.24 -16.47
N SER A 688 3.18 13.89 -16.30
CA SER A 688 2.05 13.29 -15.61
C SER A 688 0.92 12.92 -16.58
N VAL A 689 0.25 11.82 -16.29
CA VAL A 689 -1.08 11.48 -16.83
C VAL A 689 -1.97 11.08 -15.66
N THR A 690 -3.28 11.25 -15.79
CA THR A 690 -4.23 10.83 -14.77
C THR A 690 -5.28 9.94 -15.40
N ASP A 691 -5.44 8.74 -14.86
CA ASP A 691 -6.60 7.91 -15.12
C ASP A 691 -7.78 8.47 -14.32
N ILE A 692 -8.72 9.09 -15.01
CA ILE A 692 -9.89 9.72 -14.37
C ILE A 692 -10.92 8.69 -13.91
N GLN A 693 -10.90 7.48 -14.47
CA GLN A 693 -11.81 6.40 -14.11
C GLN A 693 -11.36 5.74 -12.80
N THR A 694 -10.07 5.38 -12.69
CA THR A 694 -9.52 4.79 -11.47
C THR A 694 -8.99 5.82 -10.47
N GLN A 695 -9.05 7.10 -10.83
CA GLN A 695 -8.65 8.25 -9.99
C GLN A 695 -7.18 8.15 -9.55
N ARG A 696 -6.32 7.79 -10.50
CA ARG A 696 -4.87 7.56 -10.32
C ARG A 696 -4.06 8.53 -11.15
N ALA A 697 -3.29 9.40 -10.50
CA ALA A 697 -2.27 10.20 -11.17
C ALA A 697 -0.94 9.46 -11.18
N TYR A 698 -0.32 9.41 -12.35
CA TYR A 698 1.00 8.84 -12.60
C TYR A 698 2.00 9.96 -12.87
N LEU A 699 3.27 9.73 -12.55
CA LEU A 699 4.36 10.66 -12.81
C LEU A 699 5.57 9.91 -13.35
N PHE A 700 6.09 10.36 -14.49
CA PHE A 700 7.18 9.73 -15.21
C PHE A 700 8.36 10.68 -15.39
N ASP A 701 9.56 10.12 -15.50
CA ASP A 701 10.74 10.86 -15.95
C ASP A 701 10.76 11.02 -17.49
N SER A 702 11.81 11.64 -18.01
CA SER A 702 11.93 11.85 -19.47
C SER A 702 12.18 10.59 -20.30
N ASN A 703 12.44 9.45 -19.66
CA ASN A 703 12.64 8.15 -20.29
C ASN A 703 11.38 7.27 -20.22
N ALA A 704 10.24 7.83 -19.78
CA ALA A 704 9.02 7.10 -19.50
C ALA A 704 9.15 6.06 -18.38
N ILE A 705 10.06 6.28 -17.43
CA ILE A 705 10.17 5.48 -16.22
C ILE A 705 9.27 6.08 -15.15
N LEU A 706 8.38 5.26 -14.58
CA LEU A 706 7.47 5.66 -13.50
C LEU A 706 8.26 6.04 -12.25
N PHE A 707 7.94 7.18 -11.64
CA PHE A 707 8.54 7.58 -10.37
C PHE A 707 8.13 6.60 -9.24
N PRO A 708 9.01 6.30 -8.28
CA PRO A 708 8.68 5.42 -7.17
C PRO A 708 7.44 5.89 -6.40
N ASN A 709 6.58 4.94 -5.99
CA ASN A 709 5.34 5.17 -5.23
C ASN A 709 4.29 6.01 -5.97
N PHE A 710 4.37 6.04 -7.31
CA PHE A 710 3.22 6.34 -8.17
C PHE A 710 2.60 5.03 -8.67
N PRO A 711 1.30 5.02 -8.97
CA PRO A 711 0.39 6.16 -8.96
C PRO A 711 0.01 6.64 -7.55
N VAL A 712 -0.42 7.90 -7.46
CA VAL A 712 -1.10 8.44 -6.28
C VAL A 712 -2.56 8.73 -6.61
N TYR A 713 -3.38 8.83 -5.57
CA TYR A 713 -4.78 9.17 -5.78
C TYR A 713 -4.95 10.63 -6.20
N SER A 714 -5.64 10.83 -7.33
CA SER A 714 -6.13 12.12 -7.82
C SER A 714 -7.23 11.90 -8.85
N SER A 715 -8.39 12.53 -8.67
CA SER A 715 -9.50 12.47 -9.63
C SER A 715 -9.42 13.56 -10.73
N SER A 716 -8.30 14.29 -10.80
CA SER A 716 -8.02 15.29 -11.84
C SER A 716 -6.56 15.27 -12.27
N PRO A 717 -6.21 15.87 -13.43
CA PRO A 717 -4.83 16.24 -13.71
C PRO A 717 -4.19 17.00 -12.54
N ILE A 718 -2.92 16.71 -12.29
CA ILE A 718 -2.15 17.34 -11.20
C ILE A 718 -1.50 18.65 -11.66
N ASP A 719 -1.18 19.52 -10.71
CA ASP A 719 -0.12 20.53 -10.85
C ASP A 719 1.09 20.12 -9.99
N LEU A 720 2.29 20.56 -10.38
CA LEU A 720 3.55 20.11 -9.77
C LEU A 720 4.52 21.29 -9.63
N THR A 721 5.10 21.49 -8.46
CA THR A 721 6.06 22.56 -8.17
C THR A 721 6.94 22.24 -6.96
N ASP A 722 7.89 23.12 -6.62
CA ASP A 722 8.47 23.15 -5.26
C ASP A 722 7.64 24.16 -4.44
N LEU A 723 6.91 23.67 -3.45
CA LEU A 723 5.89 24.42 -2.73
C LEU A 723 6.48 25.42 -1.73
N ASP A 724 7.59 25.09 -1.08
CA ASP A 724 8.14 25.88 0.03
C ASP A 724 9.61 26.28 -0.11
N ASN A 725 10.20 26.03 -1.29
CA ASN A 725 11.57 26.29 -1.71
C ASN A 725 12.63 25.43 -1.03
N ASP A 726 12.28 24.20 -0.64
CA ASP A 726 13.19 23.23 -0.02
C ASP A 726 13.90 22.30 -1.04
N ARG A 727 13.61 22.46 -2.34
CA ARG A 727 14.03 21.61 -3.48
C ARG A 727 13.39 20.21 -3.51
N SER A 728 12.41 19.96 -2.67
CA SER A 728 11.45 18.88 -2.82
C SER A 728 10.38 19.32 -3.81
N ILE A 729 9.66 18.36 -4.39
CA ILE A 729 8.55 18.66 -5.29
C ILE A 729 7.26 18.17 -4.67
N GLU A 730 6.24 19.01 -4.77
CA GLU A 730 4.89 18.74 -4.35
C GLU A 730 3.97 18.67 -5.56
N ILE A 731 2.95 17.85 -5.41
CA ILE A 731 1.86 17.75 -6.37
C ILE A 731 0.55 18.10 -5.70
N VAL A 732 -0.33 18.78 -6.43
CA VAL A 732 -1.70 19.06 -6.00
C VAL A 732 -2.68 18.47 -7.01
N GLY A 733 -3.74 17.85 -6.51
CA GLY A 733 -4.80 17.28 -7.33
C GLY A 733 -6.13 17.29 -6.59
N LYS A 734 -7.22 17.03 -7.32
CA LYS A 734 -8.54 16.82 -6.72
C LYS A 734 -8.51 15.52 -5.92
N PHE A 735 -8.93 15.59 -4.65
CA PHE A 735 -9.09 14.43 -3.79
C PHE A 735 -10.52 13.92 -3.98
N GLU A 736 -11.48 14.39 -3.19
CA GLU A 736 -12.90 14.10 -3.36
C GLU A 736 -13.60 15.20 -4.19
N GLU A 737 -14.92 15.14 -4.31
CA GLU A 737 -15.68 16.13 -5.09
C GLU A 737 -15.40 17.58 -4.68
N ASN A 738 -15.37 17.83 -3.39
CA ASN A 738 -15.19 19.14 -2.76
C ASN A 738 -13.90 19.25 -1.94
N SER A 739 -12.88 18.44 -2.25
CA SER A 739 -11.58 18.55 -1.59
C SER A 739 -10.41 18.39 -2.54
N LEU A 740 -9.27 18.94 -2.13
CA LEU A 740 -7.98 18.76 -2.78
C LEU A 740 -6.98 18.14 -1.81
N ILE A 741 -5.96 17.50 -2.39
CA ILE A 741 -4.85 16.90 -1.66
C ILE A 741 -3.54 17.43 -2.21
N VAL A 742 -2.59 17.65 -1.32
CA VAL A 742 -1.19 17.91 -1.65
C VAL A 742 -0.35 16.74 -1.18
N TYR A 743 0.53 16.24 -2.04
CA TYR A 743 1.54 15.25 -1.68
C TYR A 743 2.93 15.88 -1.79
N THR A 744 3.86 15.45 -0.95
CA THR A 744 5.30 15.71 -1.11
C THR A 744 5.99 14.45 -1.64
N ILE A 745 7.00 14.63 -2.49
CA ILE A 745 7.82 13.57 -3.07
C ILE A 745 9.20 13.68 -2.41
N ASN A 746 9.44 12.86 -1.38
CA ASN A 746 10.69 12.86 -0.61
C ASN A 746 11.86 12.23 -1.35
#